data_AF-A0A538J8U1-F1
#
_entry.id   AF-A0A538J8U1-F1
#
_cell.length_a   1.000
_cell.length_b   1.000
_cell.length_c   1.000
_cell.angle_alpha   90.00
_cell.angle_beta   90.00
_cell.angle_gamma   90.00
#
_symmetry.space_group_name_H-M   'P 1'
#
loop_
_entity.id
_entity.type
_entity.pdbx_description
1 polymer ?
#
loop_
_entity_poly.entity_id
_entity_poly.type
_entity_poly.pdbx_seq_one_letter_code
_entity_poly.pdbx_strand_id
1 'polypeptide(L)'
;MVGAMDQARRPSSHAIMQAVVTVTAVGGAVLFVLVNLKPHLLLANTTPAGGDMGAHVWGPAYLRDHLLPHGRITGWTPDWYAGFPALVFYFPLPSLLIAALDVVLPYGIAFKLVAVSGLVTLPVSVYIFGRLTGMRFPGPPILAVATVPFLFDRFHTIWGGNIASALAGEFAFAMALSLAFVYLGVLARGLDTGRHRALAAVLLACTGLCHMIPTLFALAGTLVLLVMRFDRRRLKYVAVIASVAAALAAFWVVPFVVRNPYTTNMGWERTTAYVKWLFPWKLTKNIAPSGWTPIWTSHMEVVTALALAGTIAGVALRRRTATAIAALAAIAALGFRLVPEGPLWNARLLPFWYLCLYLLAGVAVAEVGAALTAMLVADPARPSALARAVTPVVTVVAVLGWVALPLWRFPSWVPGESAHANDNSFIPGWARWNFSGYERKPAYPEYRRLIDTMDKVGRDRGCGRAMWEYDLKKLDSYGTPMSPMLLPYWTKGCIGSMEGLFFESAGTTPYHFLNQSELSQTPSRAMRSLPYRGLDVTSGVQHLQLLGVRYYLAFTSAAVAQADADPDLRLIARSNPWKVYEVAGSAEVVGLRNEPAVVEGIAKSGGRYRTDWLDLAVAFYQNPQSWDVPLAIDGPKSWPRVGVRRTGVETDGTAGSDIRIDRPARRPVAPAKVSAIRTTDDRISFDVDRPGTPVLVKASYFPNWKASGAKGPWRVTPNLMVVIPTQKHVSLHYGWTVVDGVGWLITLGGLAAVVVLVRRGSLDFPQPEPGGVIEPDHGDELTSDLVPV
;
A
#
# COMPACT_ATOMS: atom_id res chain seq x y z
N MET A 1 -24.36 60.34 18.59
CA MET A 1 -24.48 59.22 17.62
C MET A 1 -23.82 57.99 18.21
N VAL A 2 -24.58 57.22 18.98
CA VAL A 2 -24.18 55.95 19.60
C VAL A 2 -25.16 54.93 19.06
N GLY A 3 -24.67 53.81 18.50
CA GLY A 3 -25.52 52.68 18.17
C GLY A 3 -25.26 52.04 16.80
N ALA A 4 -24.16 51.28 16.70
CA ALA A 4 -24.05 50.12 15.81
C ALA A 4 -22.86 49.26 16.26
N MET A 5 -22.84 48.86 17.53
CA MET A 5 -21.97 47.77 17.98
C MET A 5 -22.62 46.45 17.60
N ASP A 6 -22.04 45.86 16.56
CA ASP A 6 -21.89 44.43 16.28
C ASP A 6 -22.62 43.46 17.26
N GLN A 7 -23.90 43.17 16.99
CA GLN A 7 -24.55 42.01 17.58
C GLN A 7 -24.04 40.76 16.85
N ALA A 8 -23.02 40.13 17.42
CA ALA A 8 -22.71 38.73 17.14
C ALA A 8 -23.98 37.89 17.44
N ARG A 9 -24.76 37.56 16.40
CA ARG A 9 -25.98 36.77 16.53
C ARG A 9 -25.65 35.46 17.24
N ARG A 10 -26.16 35.31 18.48
CA ARG A 10 -26.07 34.04 19.21
C ARG A 10 -26.69 32.93 18.34
N PRO A 11 -26.02 31.79 18.16
CA PRO A 11 -26.57 30.69 17.38
C PRO A 11 -27.92 30.25 17.97
N SER A 12 -28.89 29.95 17.10
CA SER A 12 -30.19 29.46 17.56
C SER A 12 -30.03 28.16 18.35
N SER A 13 -30.92 27.91 19.31
CA SER A 13 -30.92 26.67 20.12
C SER A 13 -30.88 25.39 19.25
N HIS A 14 -31.45 25.46 18.04
CA HIS A 14 -31.41 24.41 17.04
C HIS A 14 -30.02 24.19 16.42
N ALA A 15 -29.29 25.26 16.08
CA ALA A 15 -27.93 25.15 15.57
C ALA A 15 -26.98 24.59 16.63
N ILE A 16 -27.14 25.00 17.88
CA ILE A 16 -26.39 24.47 19.03
C ILE A 16 -26.65 22.97 19.18
N MET A 17 -27.92 22.53 19.18
CA MET A 17 -28.25 21.11 19.29
C MET A 17 -27.69 20.28 18.14
N GLN A 18 -27.81 20.74 16.89
CA GLN A 18 -27.22 20.03 15.75
C GLN A 18 -25.71 19.89 15.87
N ALA A 19 -25.03 20.93 16.36
CA ALA A 19 -23.60 20.89 16.62
C ALA A 19 -23.26 19.88 17.72
N VAL A 20 -23.98 19.90 18.86
CA VAL A 20 -23.79 18.94 19.96
C VAL A 20 -24.00 17.51 19.47
N VAL A 21 -25.12 17.23 18.79
CA VAL A 21 -25.43 15.90 18.25
C VAL A 21 -24.37 15.44 17.25
N THR A 22 -23.90 16.33 16.39
CA THR A 22 -22.85 16.02 15.41
C THR A 22 -21.53 15.70 16.11
N VAL A 23 -21.10 16.53 17.05
CA VAL A 23 -19.86 16.33 17.83
C VAL A 23 -19.94 15.02 18.61
N THR A 24 -21.07 14.74 19.25
CA THR A 24 -21.28 13.48 19.99
C THR A 24 -21.28 12.27 19.07
N ALA A 25 -21.96 12.32 17.92
CA ALA A 25 -22.04 11.18 17.00
C ALA A 25 -20.70 10.89 16.33
N VAL A 26 -20.06 11.92 15.76
CA VAL A 26 -18.76 11.77 15.07
C VAL A 26 -17.66 11.49 16.09
N GLY A 27 -17.61 12.24 17.20
CA GLY A 27 -16.66 12.02 18.28
C GLY A 27 -16.82 10.66 18.94
N GLY A 28 -18.05 10.19 19.12
CA GLY A 28 -18.36 8.84 19.62
C GLY A 28 -17.87 7.75 18.68
N ALA A 29 -18.07 7.88 17.36
CA ALA A 29 -17.54 6.94 16.37
C ALA A 29 -15.99 6.91 16.38
N VAL A 30 -15.35 8.08 16.41
CA VAL A 30 -13.88 8.20 16.48
C VAL A 30 -13.33 7.58 17.77
N LEU A 31 -13.92 7.92 18.91
CA LEU A 31 -13.52 7.40 20.22
C LEU A 31 -13.69 5.88 20.28
N PHE A 32 -14.79 5.35 19.74
CA PHE A 32 -15.05 3.91 19.70
C PHE A 32 -13.99 3.16 18.89
N VAL A 33 -13.61 3.68 17.72
CA VAL A 33 -12.51 3.13 16.92
C VAL A 33 -11.20 3.18 17.70
N LEU A 34 -10.85 4.35 18.26
CA LEU A 34 -9.60 4.57 18.98
C LEU A 34 -9.45 3.66 20.20
N VAL A 35 -10.49 3.54 21.05
CA VAL A 35 -10.47 2.69 22.25
C VAL A 35 -10.22 1.22 21.90
N ASN A 36 -10.76 0.75 20.79
CA ASN A 36 -10.58 -0.63 20.34
C ASN A 36 -9.22 -0.90 19.68
N LEU A 37 -8.52 0.15 19.23
CA LEU A 37 -7.13 0.10 18.75
C LEU A 37 -6.09 0.09 19.89
N LYS A 38 -6.53 -0.03 21.16
CA LYS A 38 -5.67 -0.14 22.35
C LYS A 38 -4.73 1.07 22.52
N PRO A 39 -5.24 2.26 22.90
CA PRO A 39 -4.44 3.49 22.98
C PRO A 39 -3.16 3.38 23.82
N HIS A 40 -3.21 2.64 24.94
CA HIS A 40 -2.03 2.38 25.77
C HIS A 40 -0.92 1.59 25.04
N LEU A 41 -1.26 0.78 24.03
CA LEU A 41 -0.28 0.11 23.17
C LEU A 41 0.16 1.00 22.01
N LEU A 42 -0.69 1.89 21.50
CA LEU A 42 -0.29 2.90 20.51
C LEU A 42 0.81 3.81 21.09
N LEU A 43 0.69 4.19 22.36
CA LEU A 43 1.65 5.03 23.08
C LEU A 43 2.79 4.25 23.76
N ALA A 44 2.80 2.91 23.68
CA ALA A 44 3.94 2.13 24.15
C ALA A 44 5.13 2.31 23.21
N ASN A 45 6.35 2.47 23.72
CA ASN A 45 7.54 2.49 22.88
C ASN A 45 7.96 1.06 22.50
N THR A 46 7.28 0.48 21.52
CA THR A 46 7.49 -0.87 20.99
C THR A 46 7.46 -0.84 19.47
N THR A 47 8.25 -1.69 18.83
CA THR A 47 8.32 -1.80 17.36
C THR A 47 7.11 -2.58 16.87
N PRO A 48 6.21 -2.00 16.05
CA PRO A 48 5.01 -2.70 15.62
C PRO A 48 5.33 -4.00 14.88
N ALA A 49 4.52 -5.02 15.12
CA ALA A 49 4.62 -6.36 14.51
C ALA A 49 3.31 -6.69 13.75
N GLY A 50 3.11 -7.94 13.36
CA GLY A 50 1.87 -8.42 12.70
C GLY A 50 1.90 -8.30 11.19
N GLY A 51 1.58 -9.40 10.49
CA GLY A 51 1.49 -9.44 9.02
C GLY A 51 2.67 -8.76 8.33
N ASP A 52 2.39 -8.02 7.27
CA ASP A 52 3.38 -7.20 6.57
C ASP A 52 3.75 -5.93 7.37
N MET A 53 2.87 -5.47 8.26
CA MET A 53 3.11 -4.30 9.12
C MET A 53 4.41 -4.44 9.93
N GLY A 54 4.72 -5.66 10.38
CA GLY A 54 5.97 -5.95 11.10
C GLY A 54 7.25 -5.71 10.28
N ALA A 55 7.21 -5.74 8.95
CA ALA A 55 8.36 -5.41 8.10
C ALA A 55 8.32 -3.98 7.55
N HIS A 56 7.15 -3.34 7.52
CA HIS A 56 7.02 -1.94 7.11
C HIS A 56 7.84 -0.96 7.96
N VAL A 57 8.22 -1.34 9.18
CA VAL A 57 9.08 -0.52 10.06
C VAL A 57 10.45 -0.23 9.45
N TRP A 58 10.91 -1.01 8.48
CA TRP A 58 12.16 -0.74 7.78
C TRP A 58 12.08 0.51 6.90
N GLY A 59 11.00 0.69 6.13
CA GLY A 59 10.93 1.72 5.08
C GLY A 59 11.10 3.17 5.58
N PRO A 60 10.31 3.63 6.58
CA PRO A 60 10.46 4.96 7.14
C PRO A 60 11.79 5.17 7.89
N ALA A 61 12.31 4.13 8.55
CA ALA A 61 13.62 4.17 9.18
C ALA A 61 14.74 4.34 8.14
N TYR A 62 14.70 3.57 7.06
CA TYR A 62 15.66 3.69 5.96
C TYR A 62 15.58 5.07 5.29
N LEU A 63 14.36 5.58 5.07
CA LEU A 63 14.14 6.93 4.57
C LEU A 63 14.79 7.99 5.48
N ARG A 64 14.57 7.90 6.79
CA ARG A 64 15.12 8.84 7.80
C ARG A 64 16.65 8.80 7.84
N ASP A 65 17.22 7.60 7.88
CA ASP A 65 18.64 7.42 8.18
C ASP A 65 19.54 7.52 6.95
N HIS A 66 19.03 7.17 5.76
CA HIS A 66 19.86 7.00 4.55
C HIS A 66 19.44 7.90 3.38
N LEU A 67 18.15 8.25 3.24
CA LEU A 67 17.68 9.01 2.08
C LEU A 67 17.55 10.52 2.35
N LEU A 68 16.81 10.91 3.40
CA LEU A 68 16.57 12.32 3.73
C LEU A 68 17.87 13.11 4.01
N PRO A 69 18.90 12.56 4.69
CA PRO A 69 20.17 13.26 4.90
C PRO A 69 20.90 13.60 3.59
N HIS A 70 20.61 12.87 2.51
CA HIS A 70 21.15 13.11 1.17
C HIS A 70 20.18 13.88 0.25
N GLY A 71 19.12 14.48 0.82
CA GLY A 71 18.12 15.25 0.07
C GLY A 71 17.26 14.38 -0.86
N ARG A 72 17.09 13.10 -0.54
CA ARG A 72 16.34 12.14 -1.36
C ARG A 72 15.07 11.66 -0.66
N ILE A 73 14.01 11.43 -1.45
CA ILE A 73 12.79 10.72 -1.02
C ILE A 73 12.80 9.28 -1.54
N THR A 74 13.46 9.04 -2.66
CA THR A 74 13.65 7.73 -3.28
C THR A 74 15.14 7.49 -3.51
N GLY A 75 15.59 6.23 -3.49
CA GLY A 75 17.01 5.93 -3.64
C GLY A 75 17.30 4.44 -3.79
N TRP A 76 18.54 4.06 -3.54
CA TRP A 76 18.95 2.66 -3.51
C TRP A 76 19.03 2.16 -2.07
N THR A 77 18.85 0.86 -1.90
CA THR A 77 19.22 0.14 -0.69
C THR A 77 19.84 -1.20 -1.05
N PRO A 78 20.88 -1.67 -0.35
CA PRO A 78 21.39 -3.03 -0.45
C PRO A 78 20.65 -4.03 0.46
N ASP A 79 19.75 -3.56 1.32
CA ASP A 79 19.23 -4.31 2.48
C ASP A 79 18.43 -5.56 2.12
N TRP A 80 17.65 -5.52 1.02
CA TRP A 80 16.82 -6.62 0.55
C TRP A 80 17.13 -7.03 -0.89
N TYR A 81 16.97 -8.32 -1.21
CA TYR A 81 17.00 -8.85 -2.58
C TYR A 81 18.27 -8.49 -3.39
N ALA A 82 19.45 -8.51 -2.76
CA ALA A 82 20.68 -8.00 -3.38
C ALA A 82 20.62 -6.52 -3.83
N GLY A 83 19.65 -5.78 -3.30
CA GLY A 83 19.38 -4.38 -3.49
C GLY A 83 18.17 -4.08 -4.38
N PHE A 84 17.55 -2.93 -4.14
CA PHE A 84 16.39 -2.45 -4.91
C PHE A 84 16.20 -0.93 -4.79
N PRO A 85 15.43 -0.29 -5.70
CA PRO A 85 15.13 1.14 -5.65
C PRO A 85 14.07 1.46 -4.58
N ALA A 86 14.52 1.74 -3.35
CA ALA A 86 13.66 2.12 -2.22
C ALA A 86 12.73 3.30 -2.56
N LEU A 87 11.43 3.10 -2.28
CA LEU A 87 10.34 4.07 -2.46
C LEU A 87 10.08 4.55 -3.91
N VAL A 88 10.71 3.94 -4.93
CA VAL A 88 10.37 4.23 -6.33
C VAL A 88 9.05 3.58 -6.74
N PHE A 89 8.78 2.36 -6.25
CA PHE A 89 7.56 1.60 -6.55
C PHE A 89 6.64 1.42 -5.34
N TYR A 90 6.83 2.25 -4.30
CA TYR A 90 5.99 2.26 -3.10
C TYR A 90 5.68 3.70 -2.67
N PHE A 91 4.62 3.88 -1.89
CA PHE A 91 4.06 5.20 -1.59
C PHE A 91 4.91 5.98 -0.57
N PRO A 92 5.38 7.20 -0.89
CA PRO A 92 6.34 7.89 -0.03
C PRO A 92 5.70 8.66 1.14
N LEU A 93 4.46 9.13 1.01
CA LEU A 93 3.88 10.07 1.99
C LEU A 93 3.69 9.46 3.38
N PRO A 94 3.19 8.21 3.56
CA PRO A 94 3.07 7.61 4.88
C PRO A 94 4.43 7.49 5.57
N SER A 95 5.48 7.08 4.86
CA SER A 95 6.84 7.00 5.39
C SER A 95 7.41 8.38 5.78
N LEU A 96 7.16 9.41 4.97
CA LEU A 96 7.55 10.79 5.28
C LEU A 96 6.85 11.32 6.54
N LEU A 97 5.56 11.01 6.72
CA LEU A 97 4.80 11.40 7.91
C LEU A 97 5.31 10.70 9.17
N ILE A 98 5.69 9.43 9.06
CA ILE A 98 6.30 8.68 10.18
C ILE A 98 7.65 9.31 10.55
N ALA A 99 8.53 9.53 9.57
CA ALA A 99 9.83 10.17 9.81
C ALA A 99 9.71 11.59 10.38
N ALA A 100 8.71 12.36 9.92
CA ALA A 100 8.45 13.71 10.44
C ALA A 100 7.95 13.67 11.89
N LEU A 101 7.07 12.74 12.23
CA LEU A 101 6.53 12.60 13.59
C LEU A 101 7.57 12.02 14.57
N ASP A 102 8.49 11.19 14.07
CA ASP A 102 9.62 10.64 14.82
C ASP A 102 10.61 11.71 15.33
N VAL A 103 10.59 12.93 14.76
CA VAL A 103 11.37 14.06 15.27
C VAL A 103 10.99 14.44 16.70
N VAL A 104 9.72 14.23 17.09
CA VAL A 104 9.17 14.65 18.40
C VAL A 104 8.60 13.50 19.23
N LEU A 105 8.40 12.32 18.64
CA LEU A 105 7.92 11.12 19.32
C LEU A 105 8.86 9.95 19.05
N PRO A 106 8.99 8.96 19.97
CA PRO A 106 9.71 7.72 19.67
C PRO A 106 9.18 7.03 18.41
N TYR A 107 10.08 6.51 17.58
CA TYR A 107 9.78 5.87 16.28
C TYR A 107 8.60 4.89 16.31
N GLY A 108 8.57 3.97 17.27
CA GLY A 108 7.48 3.00 17.40
C GLY A 108 6.11 3.66 17.62
N ILE A 109 6.06 4.74 18.40
CA ILE A 109 4.84 5.52 18.64
C ILE A 109 4.46 6.29 17.38
N ALA A 110 5.41 6.99 16.76
CA ALA A 110 5.20 7.74 15.52
C ALA A 110 4.62 6.83 14.41
N PHE A 111 5.23 5.67 14.22
CA PHE A 111 4.77 4.66 13.26
C PHE A 111 3.32 4.25 13.54
N LYS A 112 3.01 3.83 14.78
CA LYS A 112 1.68 3.35 15.15
C LYS A 112 0.61 4.42 14.99
N LEU A 113 0.89 5.67 15.35
CA LEU A 113 -0.05 6.78 15.21
C LEU A 113 -0.37 7.07 13.74
N VAL A 114 0.65 7.09 12.86
CA VAL A 114 0.42 7.27 11.43
C VAL A 114 -0.34 6.07 10.84
N ALA A 115 0.03 4.84 11.22
CA ALA A 115 -0.63 3.63 10.74
C ALA A 115 -2.15 3.60 11.06
N VAL A 116 -2.57 4.08 12.23
CA VAL A 116 -4.00 4.14 12.58
C VAL A 116 -4.71 5.40 12.10
N SER A 117 -3.99 6.41 11.63
CA SER A 117 -4.56 7.73 11.32
C SER A 117 -5.71 7.65 10.31
N GLY A 118 -5.58 6.82 9.26
CA GLY A 118 -6.64 6.61 8.27
C GLY A 118 -7.92 6.01 8.87
N LEU A 119 -7.79 5.06 9.80
CA LEU A 119 -8.91 4.40 10.48
C LEU A 119 -9.65 5.38 11.40
N VAL A 120 -8.88 6.14 12.19
CA VAL A 120 -9.42 7.09 13.18
C VAL A 120 -10.06 8.31 12.49
N THR A 121 -9.53 8.73 11.35
CA THR A 121 -10.04 9.90 10.61
C THR A 121 -11.17 9.58 9.65
N LEU A 122 -11.37 8.31 9.24
CA LEU A 122 -12.42 7.95 8.27
C LEU A 122 -13.84 8.43 8.65
N PRO A 123 -14.32 8.30 9.91
CA PRO A 123 -15.62 8.83 10.29
C PRO A 123 -15.73 10.35 10.06
N VAL A 124 -14.67 11.11 10.41
CA VAL A 124 -14.60 12.56 10.22
C VAL A 124 -14.57 12.91 8.73
N SER A 125 -13.79 12.18 7.94
CA SER A 125 -13.67 12.40 6.50
C SER A 125 -14.99 12.17 5.76
N VAL A 126 -15.74 11.14 6.14
CA VAL A 126 -17.07 10.85 5.60
C VAL A 126 -18.12 11.87 6.07
N TYR A 127 -18.03 12.35 7.33
CA TYR A 127 -18.83 13.49 7.77
C TYR A 127 -18.57 14.74 6.90
N ILE A 128 -17.28 15.07 6.67
CA ILE A 128 -16.88 16.21 5.84
C ILE A 128 -17.42 16.04 4.42
N PHE A 129 -17.31 14.84 3.84
CA PHE A 129 -17.89 14.52 2.54
C PHE A 129 -19.40 14.81 2.51
N GLY A 130 -20.18 14.23 3.43
CA GLY A 130 -21.62 14.43 3.50
C GLY A 130 -22.02 15.90 3.71
N ARG A 131 -21.28 16.63 4.55
CA ARG A 131 -21.53 18.05 4.82
C ARG A 131 -21.24 18.90 3.58
N LEU A 132 -20.10 18.69 2.92
CA LEU A 132 -19.67 19.51 1.79
C LEU A 132 -20.44 19.20 0.49
N THR A 133 -21.04 18.01 0.37
CA THR A 133 -21.97 17.68 -0.73
C THR A 133 -23.38 18.24 -0.51
N GLY A 134 -23.65 18.88 0.63
CA GLY A 134 -24.93 19.51 0.94
C GLY A 134 -26.01 18.55 1.48
N MET A 135 -25.61 17.41 2.04
CA MET A 135 -26.57 16.49 2.66
C MET A 135 -27.24 17.15 3.88
N ARG A 136 -28.57 17.06 3.95
CA ARG A 136 -29.36 17.63 5.05
C ARG A 136 -29.10 16.89 6.35
N PHE A 137 -29.14 17.60 7.47
CA PHE A 137 -29.11 16.99 8.80
C PHE A 137 -30.34 16.06 8.98
N PRO A 138 -30.20 14.86 9.59
CA PRO A 138 -29.02 14.30 10.28
C PRO A 138 -28.09 13.45 9.39
N GLY A 139 -28.14 13.57 8.07
CA GLY A 139 -27.38 12.75 7.13
C GLY A 139 -25.86 12.69 7.38
N PRO A 140 -25.12 13.81 7.40
CA PRO A 140 -23.68 13.79 7.59
C PRO A 140 -23.18 13.05 8.85
N PRO A 141 -23.71 13.28 10.06
CA PRO A 141 -23.28 12.51 11.23
C PRO A 141 -23.68 11.02 11.14
N ILE A 142 -24.80 10.66 10.51
CA ILE A 142 -25.17 9.26 10.29
C ILE A 142 -24.20 8.56 9.33
N LEU A 143 -23.76 9.23 8.25
CA LEU A 143 -22.74 8.67 7.36
C LEU A 143 -21.42 8.40 8.08
N ALA A 144 -21.00 9.27 9.00
CA ALA A 144 -19.81 9.05 9.82
C ALA A 144 -19.95 7.78 10.68
N VAL A 145 -21.10 7.62 11.35
CA VAL A 145 -21.38 6.44 12.18
C VAL A 145 -21.43 5.16 11.33
N ALA A 146 -21.95 5.24 10.10
CA ALA A 146 -22.00 4.11 9.18
C ALA A 146 -20.61 3.58 8.77
N THR A 147 -19.53 4.35 8.95
CA THR A 147 -18.16 3.85 8.73
C THR A 147 -17.68 2.86 9.79
N VAL A 148 -18.24 2.92 11.01
CA VAL A 148 -17.81 2.07 12.14
C VAL A 148 -17.97 0.58 11.83
N PRO A 149 -19.14 0.06 11.41
CA PRO A 149 -19.27 -1.36 11.11
C PRO A 149 -18.38 -1.81 9.95
N PHE A 150 -18.14 -0.96 8.94
CA PHE A 150 -17.16 -1.23 7.88
C PHE A 150 -15.74 -1.41 8.44
N LEU A 151 -15.30 -0.51 9.33
CA LEU A 151 -13.96 -0.57 9.93
C LEU A 151 -13.73 -1.84 10.75
N PHE A 152 -14.78 -2.35 11.40
CA PHE A 152 -14.73 -3.55 12.24
C PHE A 152 -15.08 -4.84 11.52
N ASP A 153 -15.40 -4.79 10.23
CA ASP A 153 -15.70 -5.99 9.48
C ASP A 153 -14.47 -6.90 9.35
N ARG A 154 -14.71 -8.21 9.33
CA ARG A 154 -13.74 -9.28 9.48
C ARG A 154 -13.62 -10.18 8.26
N PHE A 155 -14.58 -10.16 7.33
CA PHE A 155 -14.58 -11.10 6.20
C PHE A 155 -13.47 -10.84 5.17
N HIS A 156 -12.77 -9.70 5.27
CA HIS A 156 -11.56 -9.42 4.49
C HIS A 156 -10.45 -8.86 5.39
N THR A 157 -9.25 -9.40 5.22
CA THR A 157 -8.10 -9.12 6.10
C THR A 157 -6.91 -8.49 5.39
N ILE A 158 -6.93 -8.42 4.05
CA ILE A 158 -5.81 -7.90 3.22
C ILE A 158 -6.28 -7.10 2.00
N TRP A 159 -7.56 -6.72 1.92
CA TRP A 159 -8.07 -5.98 0.74
C TRP A 159 -7.95 -4.47 0.88
N GLY A 160 -7.93 -3.94 2.11
CA GLY A 160 -7.73 -2.53 2.41
C GLY A 160 -8.91 -1.87 3.14
N GLY A 161 -8.63 -0.74 3.80
CA GLY A 161 -9.64 0.19 4.32
C GLY A 161 -10.20 -0.12 5.72
N ASN A 162 -10.33 -1.40 6.11
CA ASN A 162 -10.78 -1.80 7.45
C ASN A 162 -9.61 -2.01 8.43
N ILE A 163 -9.92 -2.22 9.72
CA ILE A 163 -8.90 -2.42 10.78
C ILE A 163 -8.07 -3.68 10.51
N ALA A 164 -8.70 -4.79 10.08
CA ALA A 164 -7.98 -6.04 9.80
C ALA A 164 -6.89 -5.83 8.74
N SER A 165 -7.23 -5.21 7.61
CA SER A 165 -6.30 -4.94 6.51
C SER A 165 -5.25 -3.91 6.88
N ALA A 166 -5.64 -2.80 7.53
CA ALA A 166 -4.68 -1.76 7.91
C ALA A 166 -3.58 -2.31 8.84
N LEU A 167 -3.95 -3.16 9.80
CA LEU A 167 -3.01 -3.86 10.68
C LEU A 167 -2.31 -5.05 10.01
N ALA A 168 -2.79 -5.54 8.88
CA ALA A 168 -2.03 -6.49 8.08
C ALA A 168 -0.89 -5.82 7.30
N GLY A 169 -0.90 -4.49 7.13
CA GLY A 169 0.08 -3.72 6.35
C GLY A 169 -0.55 -2.64 5.46
N GLU A 170 -1.87 -2.67 5.26
CA GLU A 170 -2.60 -1.77 4.35
C GLU A 170 -2.97 -0.42 4.96
N PHE A 171 -2.15 0.09 5.88
CA PHE A 171 -2.43 1.36 6.56
C PHE A 171 -2.37 2.56 5.59
N ALA A 172 -1.47 2.52 4.61
CA ALA A 172 -1.37 3.51 3.55
C ALA A 172 -2.67 3.60 2.72
N PHE A 173 -3.33 2.46 2.48
CA PHE A 173 -4.64 2.41 1.84
C PHE A 173 -5.69 3.12 2.69
N ALA A 174 -5.76 2.83 3.99
CA ALA A 174 -6.73 3.46 4.89
C ALA A 174 -6.54 4.98 4.98
N MET A 175 -5.29 5.45 5.00
CA MET A 175 -4.96 6.89 4.95
C MET A 175 -5.46 7.54 3.65
N ALA A 176 -5.14 6.93 2.50
CA ALA A 176 -5.58 7.44 1.20
C ALA A 176 -7.12 7.42 1.07
N LEU A 177 -7.80 6.40 1.58
CA LEU A 177 -9.26 6.34 1.58
C LEU A 177 -9.89 7.48 2.40
N SER A 178 -9.35 7.77 3.59
CA SER A 178 -9.80 8.92 4.39
C SER A 178 -9.60 10.25 3.64
N LEU A 179 -8.42 10.47 3.07
CA LEU A 179 -8.13 11.66 2.25
C LEU A 179 -9.04 11.77 1.02
N ALA A 180 -9.37 10.64 0.37
CA ALA A 180 -10.26 10.60 -0.78
C ALA A 180 -11.65 11.16 -0.46
N PHE A 181 -12.23 10.85 0.71
CA PHE A 181 -13.53 11.41 1.10
C PHE A 181 -13.46 12.92 1.37
N VAL A 182 -12.41 13.40 2.03
CA VAL A 182 -12.19 14.85 2.22
C VAL A 182 -12.06 15.54 0.87
N TYR A 183 -11.23 14.99 -0.03
CA TYR A 183 -11.08 15.47 -1.40
C TYR A 183 -12.41 15.52 -2.15
N LEU A 184 -13.20 14.44 -2.14
CA LEU A 184 -14.48 14.37 -2.84
C LEU A 184 -15.49 15.39 -2.27
N GLY A 185 -15.48 15.63 -0.97
CA GLY A 185 -16.29 16.67 -0.33
C GLY A 185 -15.89 18.06 -0.80
N VAL A 186 -14.59 18.38 -0.74
CA VAL A 186 -14.04 19.66 -1.20
C VAL A 186 -14.30 19.87 -2.70
N LEU A 187 -14.16 18.82 -3.50
CA LEU A 187 -14.46 18.84 -4.93
C LEU A 187 -15.95 19.14 -5.17
N ALA A 188 -16.85 18.43 -4.50
CA ALA A 188 -18.29 18.64 -4.64
C ALA A 188 -18.68 20.09 -4.33
N ARG A 189 -18.18 20.63 -3.20
CA ARG A 189 -18.40 22.03 -2.85
C ARG A 189 -17.78 22.99 -3.85
N GLY A 190 -16.60 22.65 -4.37
CA GLY A 190 -15.91 23.42 -5.40
C GLY A 190 -16.68 23.45 -6.71
N LEU A 191 -17.28 22.35 -7.14
CA LEU A 191 -18.15 22.29 -8.32
C LEU A 191 -19.43 23.14 -8.15
N ASP A 192 -19.94 23.28 -6.92
CA ASP A 192 -21.10 24.13 -6.65
C ASP A 192 -20.74 25.63 -6.53
N THR A 193 -19.50 25.98 -6.15
CA THR A 193 -19.13 27.37 -5.77
C THR A 193 -17.98 28.00 -6.56
N GLY A 194 -17.26 27.23 -7.37
CA GLY A 194 -16.03 27.66 -8.04
C GLY A 194 -14.81 27.89 -7.12
N ARG A 195 -14.92 27.59 -5.82
CA ARG A 195 -13.85 27.74 -4.80
C ARG A 195 -13.07 26.45 -4.58
N HIS A 196 -11.92 26.53 -3.88
CA HIS A 196 -11.14 25.39 -3.37
C HIS A 196 -10.28 24.58 -4.35
N ARG A 197 -9.97 25.11 -5.55
CA ARG A 197 -9.10 24.44 -6.55
C ARG A 197 -7.77 23.98 -5.96
N ALA A 198 -7.06 24.88 -5.26
CA ALA A 198 -5.77 24.59 -4.66
C ALA A 198 -5.85 23.45 -3.63
N LEU A 199 -6.80 23.54 -2.69
CA LEU A 199 -7.01 22.52 -1.66
C LEU A 199 -7.37 21.17 -2.27
N ALA A 200 -8.28 21.13 -3.25
CA ALA A 200 -8.66 19.91 -3.94
C ALA A 200 -7.46 19.25 -4.65
N ALA A 201 -6.62 20.05 -5.31
CA ALA A 201 -5.41 19.54 -5.98
C ALA A 201 -4.41 18.94 -4.99
N VAL A 202 -4.16 19.61 -3.86
CA VAL A 202 -3.29 19.10 -2.79
C VAL A 202 -3.86 17.81 -2.19
N LEU A 203 -5.15 17.76 -1.86
CA LEU A 203 -5.78 16.56 -1.29
C LEU A 203 -5.75 15.38 -2.26
N LEU A 204 -5.94 15.60 -3.57
CA LEU A 204 -5.82 14.55 -4.59
C LEU A 204 -4.37 14.07 -4.70
N ALA A 205 -3.39 14.97 -4.70
CA ALA A 205 -1.97 14.61 -4.69
C ALA A 205 -1.59 13.81 -3.44
N CYS A 206 -2.03 14.22 -2.25
CA CYS A 206 -1.81 13.48 -1.00
C CYS A 206 -2.48 12.10 -1.03
N THR A 207 -3.69 11.98 -1.58
CA THR A 207 -4.34 10.68 -1.81
C THR A 207 -3.45 9.77 -2.68
N GLY A 208 -2.92 10.31 -3.79
CA GLY A 208 -1.99 9.64 -4.71
C GLY A 208 -0.68 9.18 -4.06
N LEU A 209 -0.05 10.08 -3.29
CA LEU A 209 1.20 9.82 -2.60
C LEU A 209 1.05 8.92 -1.37
N CYS A 210 -0.18 8.71 -0.88
CA CYS A 210 -0.50 7.71 0.14
C CYS A 210 -0.74 6.33 -0.46
N HIS A 211 -1.60 6.21 -1.49
CA HIS A 211 -1.88 4.92 -2.11
C HIS A 211 -2.60 5.06 -3.47
N MET A 212 -2.14 4.33 -4.50
CA MET A 212 -2.72 4.40 -5.86
C MET A 212 -4.16 3.85 -5.95
N ILE A 213 -4.48 2.74 -5.30
CA ILE A 213 -5.83 2.12 -5.40
C ILE A 213 -6.97 3.05 -4.89
N PRO A 214 -6.94 3.63 -3.68
CA PRO A 214 -7.93 4.64 -3.27
C PRO A 214 -7.91 5.92 -4.11
N THR A 215 -6.81 6.21 -4.80
CA THR A 215 -6.78 7.31 -5.80
C THR A 215 -7.67 6.99 -6.99
N LEU A 216 -7.73 5.74 -7.46
CA LEU A 216 -8.68 5.33 -8.50
C LEU A 216 -10.14 5.54 -8.05
N PHE A 217 -10.44 5.26 -6.78
CA PHE A 217 -11.75 5.56 -6.18
C PHE A 217 -12.04 7.07 -6.15
N ALA A 218 -11.06 7.89 -5.75
CA ALA A 218 -11.19 9.35 -5.79
C ALA A 218 -11.40 9.90 -7.21
N LEU A 219 -10.72 9.35 -8.22
CA LEU A 219 -10.88 9.72 -9.63
C LEU A 219 -12.24 9.29 -10.18
N ALA A 220 -12.72 8.08 -9.83
CA ALA A 220 -14.08 7.64 -10.16
C ALA A 220 -15.13 8.58 -9.55
N GLY A 221 -14.96 8.96 -8.27
CA GLY A 221 -15.85 9.92 -7.61
C GLY A 221 -15.78 11.31 -8.23
N THR A 222 -14.61 11.72 -8.72
CA THR A 222 -14.43 12.97 -9.47
C THR A 222 -15.27 12.98 -10.74
N LEU A 223 -15.22 11.89 -11.51
CA LEU A 223 -16.00 11.73 -12.73
C LEU A 223 -17.50 11.73 -12.43
N VAL A 224 -17.95 10.96 -11.43
CA VAL A 224 -19.36 10.91 -11.01
C VAL A 224 -19.86 12.31 -10.64
N LEU A 225 -19.15 13.03 -9.76
CA LEU A 225 -19.56 14.35 -9.30
C LEU A 225 -19.56 15.40 -10.42
N LEU A 226 -18.62 15.29 -11.38
CA LEU A 226 -18.57 16.14 -12.57
C LEU A 226 -19.75 15.86 -13.50
N VAL A 227 -20.05 14.59 -13.81
CA VAL A 227 -21.16 14.20 -14.69
C VAL A 227 -22.49 14.71 -14.13
N MET A 228 -22.71 14.57 -12.82
CA MET A 228 -23.91 15.06 -12.15
C MET A 228 -24.09 16.59 -12.19
N ARG A 229 -23.05 17.34 -12.56
CA ARG A 229 -23.02 18.81 -12.62
C ARG A 229 -22.40 19.29 -13.92
N PHE A 230 -22.51 18.53 -15.00
CA PHE A 230 -21.66 18.75 -16.16
C PHE A 230 -21.89 20.13 -16.80
N ASP A 231 -20.80 20.89 -16.93
CA ASP A 231 -20.68 22.03 -17.84
C ASP A 231 -19.21 22.26 -18.21
N ARG A 232 -18.95 23.05 -19.26
CA ARG A 232 -17.60 23.28 -19.77
C ARG A 232 -16.67 24.00 -18.77
N ARG A 233 -17.18 24.88 -17.91
CA ARG A 233 -16.40 25.57 -16.86
C ARG A 233 -16.06 24.62 -15.72
N ARG A 234 -16.99 23.77 -15.28
CA ARG A 234 -16.74 22.72 -14.28
C ARG A 234 -15.77 21.65 -14.79
N LEU A 235 -15.84 21.28 -16.07
CA LEU A 235 -14.83 20.40 -16.70
C LEU A 235 -13.43 21.04 -16.63
N LYS A 236 -13.30 22.32 -17.02
CA LYS A 236 -12.02 23.06 -16.90
C LYS A 236 -11.53 23.13 -15.45
N TYR A 237 -12.43 23.36 -14.50
CA TYR A 237 -12.13 23.38 -13.07
C TYR A 237 -11.52 22.05 -12.59
N VAL A 238 -12.14 20.92 -12.97
CA VAL A 238 -11.63 19.57 -12.65
C VAL A 238 -10.30 19.29 -13.36
N ALA A 239 -10.18 19.64 -14.63
CA ALA A 239 -8.94 19.45 -15.40
C ALA A 239 -7.75 20.18 -14.76
N VAL A 240 -7.97 21.40 -14.26
CA VAL A 240 -6.94 22.15 -13.52
C VAL A 240 -6.55 21.44 -12.22
N ILE A 241 -7.51 20.95 -11.44
CA ILE A 241 -7.24 20.19 -10.21
C ILE A 241 -6.42 18.94 -10.51
N ALA A 242 -6.86 18.13 -11.48
CA ALA A 242 -6.17 16.90 -11.85
C ALA A 242 -4.75 17.16 -12.35
N SER A 243 -4.56 18.20 -13.17
CA SER A 243 -3.24 18.57 -13.71
C SER A 243 -2.29 19.04 -12.61
N VAL A 244 -2.77 19.90 -11.69
CA VAL A 244 -1.95 20.37 -10.57
C VAL A 244 -1.65 19.24 -9.59
N ALA A 245 -2.61 18.36 -9.30
CA ALA A 245 -2.39 17.20 -8.44
C ALA A 245 -1.34 16.24 -9.03
N ALA A 246 -1.43 15.94 -10.34
CA ALA A 246 -0.45 15.14 -11.04
C ALA A 246 0.94 15.81 -11.02
N ALA A 247 1.00 17.12 -11.20
CA ALA A 247 2.25 17.87 -11.14
C ALA A 247 2.88 17.81 -9.74
N LEU A 248 2.10 18.01 -8.67
CA LEU A 248 2.57 17.92 -7.28
C LEU A 248 3.18 16.54 -6.95
N ALA A 249 2.65 15.47 -7.53
CA ALA A 249 3.14 14.11 -7.33
C ALA A 249 4.21 13.68 -8.36
N ALA A 250 4.58 14.54 -9.31
CA ALA A 250 5.40 14.17 -10.47
C ALA A 250 6.81 13.69 -10.11
N PHE A 251 7.43 14.21 -9.04
CA PHE A 251 8.73 13.73 -8.54
C PHE A 251 8.74 12.22 -8.26
N TRP A 252 7.58 11.62 -7.98
CA TRP A 252 7.41 10.20 -7.72
C TRP A 252 6.72 9.48 -8.89
N VAL A 253 5.62 10.03 -9.41
CA VAL A 253 4.83 9.41 -10.49
C VAL A 253 5.64 9.26 -11.78
N VAL A 254 6.45 10.26 -12.15
CA VAL A 254 7.25 10.21 -13.39
C VAL A 254 8.30 9.10 -13.33
N PRO A 255 9.16 9.01 -12.30
CA PRO A 255 10.03 7.85 -12.09
C PRO A 255 9.29 6.52 -12.03
N PHE A 256 8.18 6.44 -11.29
CA PHE A 256 7.38 5.21 -11.17
C PHE A 256 6.95 4.69 -12.54
N VAL A 257 6.30 5.53 -13.36
CA VAL A 257 5.74 5.13 -14.65
C VAL A 257 6.85 4.75 -15.64
N VAL A 258 7.90 5.56 -15.73
CA VAL A 258 9.00 5.32 -16.68
C VAL A 258 9.79 4.06 -16.32
N ARG A 259 9.93 3.76 -15.03
CA ARG A 259 10.73 2.62 -14.54
C ARG A 259 9.89 1.37 -14.26
N ASN A 260 8.58 1.42 -14.43
CA ASN A 260 7.68 0.28 -14.24
C ASN A 260 8.13 -1.03 -14.93
N PRO A 261 8.80 -1.03 -16.11
CA PRO A 261 9.33 -2.25 -16.71
C PRO A 261 10.39 -3.01 -15.88
N TYR A 262 10.98 -2.37 -14.86
CA TYR A 262 11.97 -2.98 -13.95
C TYR A 262 11.35 -3.58 -12.68
N THR A 263 10.03 -3.50 -12.51
CA THR A 263 9.29 -4.19 -11.44
C THR A 263 9.24 -5.69 -11.71
N THR A 264 8.86 -6.47 -10.69
CA THR A 264 8.45 -7.86 -10.86
C THR A 264 6.93 -7.98 -10.77
N ASN A 265 6.40 -9.19 -10.95
CA ASN A 265 4.97 -9.46 -10.88
C ASN A 265 4.77 -10.71 -10.04
N MET A 266 3.97 -10.60 -8.97
CA MET A 266 3.70 -11.74 -8.08
C MET A 266 2.78 -12.80 -8.71
N GLY A 267 2.15 -12.51 -9.86
CA GLY A 267 1.24 -13.41 -10.55
C GLY A 267 -0.15 -13.45 -9.91
N TRP A 268 -0.64 -12.33 -9.36
CA TRP A 268 -1.98 -12.28 -8.78
C TRP A 268 -3.06 -12.46 -9.85
N GLU A 269 -3.73 -13.60 -9.82
CA GLU A 269 -4.85 -13.87 -10.73
C GLU A 269 -6.14 -13.15 -10.31
N ARG A 270 -6.91 -12.79 -11.33
CA ARG A 270 -8.25 -12.24 -11.13
C ARG A 270 -9.16 -13.26 -10.45
N THR A 271 -9.78 -12.86 -9.35
CA THR A 271 -10.78 -13.69 -8.67
C THR A 271 -12.12 -13.66 -9.42
N THR A 272 -12.65 -14.83 -9.78
CA THR A 272 -13.87 -14.97 -10.61
C THR A 272 -15.14 -15.36 -9.83
N ALA A 273 -15.02 -15.62 -8.53
CA ALA A 273 -16.16 -15.93 -7.66
C ALA A 273 -17.00 -14.67 -7.35
N TYR A 274 -17.61 -14.07 -8.38
CA TYR A 274 -18.17 -12.72 -8.28
C TYR A 274 -19.33 -12.62 -7.29
N VAL A 275 -20.29 -13.53 -7.38
CA VAL A 275 -21.46 -13.56 -6.48
C VAL A 275 -21.01 -13.78 -5.04
N LYS A 276 -20.02 -14.66 -4.82
CA LYS A 276 -19.41 -14.94 -3.51
C LYS A 276 -18.92 -13.66 -2.85
N TRP A 277 -18.18 -12.86 -3.59
CA TRP A 277 -17.53 -11.71 -3.01
C TRP A 277 -18.41 -10.46 -3.02
N LEU A 278 -19.27 -10.25 -4.00
CA LEU A 278 -20.23 -9.13 -3.94
C LEU A 278 -21.30 -9.32 -2.85
N PHE A 279 -21.70 -10.57 -2.60
CA PHE A 279 -22.77 -10.92 -1.67
C PHE A 279 -22.35 -12.04 -0.70
N PRO A 280 -21.46 -11.74 0.27
CA PRO A 280 -20.78 -12.76 1.08
C PRO A 280 -21.69 -13.60 1.99
N TRP A 281 -22.92 -13.17 2.26
CA TRP A 281 -23.90 -13.95 3.04
C TRP A 281 -24.53 -15.11 2.25
N LYS A 282 -24.49 -15.07 0.90
CA LYS A 282 -25.14 -16.08 0.06
C LYS A 282 -24.44 -17.43 0.05
N LEU A 283 -23.22 -17.52 0.57
CA LEU A 283 -22.36 -18.67 0.29
C LEU A 283 -21.79 -19.40 1.50
N THR A 284 -21.80 -18.88 2.72
CA THR A 284 -21.34 -19.68 3.89
C THR A 284 -21.63 -18.99 5.21
N LYS A 285 -22.21 -19.71 6.17
CA LYS A 285 -22.21 -19.31 7.59
C LYS A 285 -20.81 -19.31 8.22
N ASN A 286 -19.80 -19.86 7.53
CA ASN A 286 -18.47 -20.11 8.09
C ASN A 286 -17.36 -19.91 7.04
N ILE A 287 -16.87 -18.67 6.83
CA ILE A 287 -15.54 -18.48 6.23
C ILE A 287 -14.55 -18.52 7.38
N ALA A 288 -13.78 -19.60 7.48
CA ALA A 288 -12.59 -19.65 8.31
C ALA A 288 -11.37 -19.44 7.41
N PRO A 289 -10.76 -18.24 7.38
CA PRO A 289 -9.38 -18.13 6.93
C PRO A 289 -8.56 -19.03 7.86
N SER A 290 -7.83 -20.00 7.30
CA SER A 290 -6.95 -20.97 7.98
C SER A 290 -6.51 -20.51 9.38
N GLY A 291 -7.14 -21.07 10.42
CA GLY A 291 -6.82 -20.84 11.84
C GLY A 291 -7.75 -19.92 12.63
N TRP A 292 -8.75 -19.28 12.01
CA TRP A 292 -9.69 -18.38 12.70
C TRP A 292 -11.12 -18.93 12.76
N THR A 293 -11.87 -18.52 13.78
CA THR A 293 -13.29 -18.85 13.99
C THR A 293 -14.14 -18.50 12.76
N PRO A 294 -15.25 -19.21 12.52
CA PRO A 294 -16.19 -18.87 11.46
C PRO A 294 -16.58 -17.39 11.46
N ILE A 295 -16.36 -16.72 10.32
CA ILE A 295 -16.79 -15.33 10.15
C ILE A 295 -18.24 -15.35 9.65
N TRP A 296 -19.14 -14.79 10.45
CA TRP A 296 -20.53 -14.58 10.09
C TRP A 296 -20.66 -13.32 9.22
N THR A 297 -21.28 -13.46 8.05
CA THR A 297 -21.51 -12.35 7.10
C THR A 297 -22.99 -12.04 6.90
N SER A 298 -23.88 -12.65 7.70
CA SER A 298 -25.34 -12.47 7.59
C SER A 298 -25.79 -11.02 7.76
N HIS A 299 -25.05 -10.20 8.50
CA HIS A 299 -25.33 -8.78 8.62
C HIS A 299 -25.27 -8.04 7.28
N MET A 300 -24.49 -8.54 6.31
CA MET A 300 -24.42 -7.95 4.97
C MET A 300 -25.73 -8.05 4.20
N GLU A 301 -26.60 -9.01 4.56
CA GLU A 301 -27.95 -9.10 3.98
C GLU A 301 -28.78 -7.87 4.36
N VAL A 302 -28.80 -7.55 5.66
CA VAL A 302 -29.50 -6.37 6.20
C VAL A 302 -28.87 -5.09 5.66
N VAL A 303 -27.54 -5.00 5.67
CA VAL A 303 -26.82 -3.83 5.12
C VAL A 303 -27.15 -3.63 3.65
N THR A 304 -27.21 -4.69 2.85
CA THR A 304 -27.53 -4.58 1.42
C THR A 304 -28.99 -4.19 1.20
N ALA A 305 -29.92 -4.74 1.98
CA ALA A 305 -31.34 -4.35 1.91
C ALA A 305 -31.52 -2.85 2.25
N LEU A 306 -30.86 -2.37 3.30
CA LEU A 306 -30.85 -0.96 3.66
C LEU A 306 -30.14 -0.10 2.60
N ALA A 307 -29.03 -0.57 2.03
CA ALA A 307 -28.33 0.13 0.95
C ALA A 307 -29.20 0.27 -0.30
N LEU A 308 -29.99 -0.75 -0.63
CA LEU A 308 -30.96 -0.69 -1.72
C LEU A 308 -32.06 0.34 -1.41
N ALA A 309 -32.64 0.30 -0.19
CA ALA A 309 -33.62 1.29 0.24
C ALA A 309 -33.06 2.72 0.20
N GLY A 310 -31.84 2.93 0.67
CA GLY A 310 -31.15 4.22 0.64
C GLY A 310 -30.82 4.69 -0.78
N THR A 311 -30.52 3.76 -1.69
CA THR A 311 -30.36 4.06 -3.12
C THR A 311 -31.68 4.51 -3.74
N ILE A 312 -32.76 3.76 -3.52
CA ILE A 312 -34.10 4.07 -4.03
C ILE A 312 -34.57 5.42 -3.49
N ALA A 313 -34.52 5.62 -2.17
CA ALA A 313 -34.87 6.89 -1.55
C ALA A 313 -33.99 8.03 -2.05
N GLY A 314 -32.68 7.80 -2.18
CA GLY A 314 -31.73 8.77 -2.69
C GLY A 314 -32.04 9.24 -4.11
N VAL A 315 -32.36 8.31 -5.01
CA VAL A 315 -32.74 8.63 -6.39
C VAL A 315 -34.12 9.30 -6.44
N ALA A 316 -35.13 8.72 -5.77
CA ALA A 316 -36.50 9.24 -5.76
C ALA A 316 -36.58 10.66 -5.18
N LEU A 317 -35.86 10.92 -4.10
CA LEU A 317 -35.79 12.23 -3.42
C LEU A 317 -34.70 13.15 -4.01
N ARG A 318 -34.10 12.77 -5.15
CA ARG A 318 -33.05 13.53 -5.86
C ARG A 318 -31.88 13.97 -4.98
N ARG A 319 -31.48 13.11 -4.05
CA ARG A 319 -30.35 13.29 -3.13
C ARG A 319 -29.04 13.03 -3.87
N ARG A 320 -28.39 14.11 -4.34
CA ARG A 320 -27.11 14.03 -5.07
C ARG A 320 -26.04 13.20 -4.35
N THR A 321 -25.92 13.32 -3.04
CA THR A 321 -24.95 12.56 -2.23
C THR A 321 -25.21 11.06 -2.32
N ALA A 322 -26.47 10.64 -2.15
CA ALA A 322 -26.85 9.23 -2.21
C ALA A 322 -26.64 8.66 -3.62
N THR A 323 -27.04 9.39 -4.66
CA THR A 323 -26.81 8.99 -6.05
C THR A 323 -25.32 8.85 -6.37
N ALA A 324 -24.47 9.76 -5.87
CA ALA A 324 -23.02 9.67 -6.06
C ALA A 324 -22.42 8.42 -5.38
N ILE A 325 -22.84 8.11 -4.14
CA ILE A 325 -22.39 6.90 -3.43
C ILE A 325 -22.87 5.64 -4.15
N ALA A 326 -24.11 5.61 -4.64
CA ALA A 326 -24.66 4.49 -5.42
C ALA A 326 -23.90 4.27 -6.73
N ALA A 327 -23.56 5.34 -7.45
CA ALA A 327 -22.75 5.27 -8.67
C ALA A 327 -21.33 4.75 -8.37
N LEU A 328 -20.71 5.20 -7.28
CA LEU A 328 -19.41 4.69 -6.82
C LEU A 328 -19.47 3.20 -6.45
N ALA A 329 -20.54 2.76 -5.78
CA ALA A 329 -20.78 1.34 -5.48
C ALA A 329 -20.84 0.52 -6.78
N ALA A 330 -21.64 0.97 -7.75
CA ALA A 330 -21.78 0.32 -9.04
C ALA A 330 -20.44 0.25 -9.80
N ILE A 331 -19.66 1.34 -9.82
CA ILE A 331 -18.33 1.37 -10.43
C ILE A 331 -17.37 0.39 -9.74
N ALA A 332 -17.38 0.30 -8.41
CA ALA A 332 -16.54 -0.65 -7.69
C ALA A 332 -16.92 -2.10 -8.00
N ALA A 333 -18.22 -2.43 -8.03
CA ALA A 333 -18.70 -3.77 -8.37
C ALA A 333 -18.42 -4.14 -9.85
N LEU A 334 -18.63 -3.21 -10.78
CA LEU A 334 -18.29 -3.39 -12.19
C LEU A 334 -16.78 -3.54 -12.37
N GLY A 335 -15.97 -2.70 -11.71
CA GLY A 335 -14.52 -2.81 -11.72
C GLY A 335 -14.06 -4.17 -11.23
N PHE A 336 -14.61 -4.68 -10.12
CA PHE A 336 -14.31 -6.02 -9.62
C PHE A 336 -14.59 -7.12 -10.66
N ARG A 337 -15.66 -6.97 -11.47
CA ARG A 337 -16.04 -7.93 -12.51
C ARG A 337 -15.25 -7.78 -13.82
N LEU A 338 -14.84 -6.56 -14.17
CA LEU A 338 -14.38 -6.20 -15.51
C LEU A 338 -12.88 -5.88 -15.59
N VAL A 339 -12.22 -5.54 -14.47
CA VAL A 339 -10.77 -5.32 -14.47
C VAL A 339 -10.08 -6.56 -15.03
N PRO A 340 -9.23 -6.40 -16.07
CA PRO A 340 -8.50 -7.52 -16.64
C PRO A 340 -7.44 -8.02 -15.66
N GLU A 341 -6.97 -9.24 -15.88
CA GLU A 341 -5.84 -9.75 -15.13
C GLU A 341 -4.59 -8.88 -15.39
N GLY A 342 -3.86 -8.59 -14.33
CA GLY A 342 -2.74 -7.66 -14.37
C GLY A 342 -2.30 -7.24 -12.97
N PRO A 343 -1.51 -6.16 -12.84
CA PRO A 343 -0.94 -5.73 -11.56
C PRO A 343 -1.99 -5.37 -10.49
N LEU A 344 -3.20 -4.96 -10.91
CA LEU A 344 -4.29 -4.67 -9.98
C LEU A 344 -5.12 -5.95 -9.74
N TRP A 345 -4.92 -6.57 -8.59
CA TRP A 345 -5.80 -7.65 -8.13
C TRP A 345 -7.22 -7.12 -7.91
N ASN A 346 -8.20 -7.65 -8.65
CA ASN A 346 -9.57 -7.12 -8.66
C ASN A 346 -10.26 -7.11 -7.29
N ALA A 347 -9.93 -8.03 -6.38
CA ALA A 347 -10.48 -8.06 -5.02
C ALA A 347 -10.20 -6.77 -4.22
N ARG A 348 -9.14 -6.03 -4.59
CA ARG A 348 -8.78 -4.73 -4.00
C ARG A 348 -9.82 -3.62 -4.26
N LEU A 349 -10.82 -3.87 -5.11
CA LEU A 349 -11.94 -2.96 -5.35
C LEU A 349 -13.15 -3.21 -4.42
N LEU A 350 -13.21 -4.39 -3.79
CA LEU A 350 -14.31 -4.76 -2.91
C LEU A 350 -14.45 -3.89 -1.66
N PRO A 351 -13.38 -3.37 -1.01
CA PRO A 351 -13.53 -2.44 0.11
C PRO A 351 -14.38 -1.21 -0.22
N PHE A 352 -14.25 -0.68 -1.44
CA PHE A 352 -15.06 0.46 -1.89
C PHE A 352 -16.53 0.09 -2.06
N TRP A 353 -16.81 -1.11 -2.59
CA TRP A 353 -18.18 -1.65 -2.69
C TRP A 353 -18.83 -1.72 -1.31
N TYR A 354 -18.20 -2.38 -0.33
CA TYR A 354 -18.80 -2.53 1.00
C TYR A 354 -18.93 -1.21 1.74
N LEU A 355 -17.92 -0.33 1.67
CA LEU A 355 -18.03 0.98 2.30
C LEU A 355 -19.22 1.76 1.70
N CYS A 356 -19.37 1.77 0.38
CA CYS A 356 -20.52 2.43 -0.24
C CYS A 356 -21.87 1.80 0.19
N LEU A 357 -21.95 0.47 0.35
CA LEU A 357 -23.17 -0.17 0.90
C LEU A 357 -23.49 0.30 2.31
N TYR A 358 -22.50 0.34 3.20
CA TYR A 358 -22.69 0.88 4.55
C TYR A 358 -23.14 2.34 4.54
N LEU A 359 -22.53 3.17 3.70
CA LEU A 359 -22.92 4.58 3.56
C LEU A 359 -24.36 4.73 3.04
N LEU A 360 -24.78 3.91 2.06
CA LEU A 360 -26.15 3.89 1.55
C LEU A 360 -27.15 3.39 2.59
N ALA A 361 -26.77 2.40 3.41
CA ALA A 361 -27.57 2.00 4.57
C ALA A 361 -27.74 3.18 5.56
N GLY A 362 -26.67 3.96 5.79
CA GLY A 362 -26.74 5.21 6.54
C GLY A 362 -27.68 6.25 5.91
N VAL A 363 -27.70 6.37 4.57
CA VAL A 363 -28.68 7.21 3.86
C VAL A 363 -30.10 6.74 4.15
N ALA A 364 -30.38 5.44 4.09
CA ALA A 364 -31.71 4.91 4.38
C ALA A 364 -32.18 5.27 5.80
N VAL A 365 -31.30 5.09 6.79
CA VAL A 365 -31.59 5.46 8.19
C VAL A 365 -31.86 6.96 8.32
N ALA A 366 -31.08 7.80 7.63
CA ALA A 366 -31.28 9.25 7.66
C ALA A 366 -32.62 9.68 7.05
N GLU A 367 -33.01 9.11 5.91
CA GLU A 367 -34.29 9.43 5.25
C GLU A 367 -35.49 8.87 6.03
N VAL A 368 -35.40 7.64 6.57
CA VAL A 368 -36.45 7.06 7.44
C VAL A 368 -36.62 7.91 8.70
N GLY A 369 -35.53 8.31 9.35
CA GLY A 369 -35.60 9.19 10.52
C GLY A 369 -36.19 10.56 10.22
N ALA A 370 -35.87 11.13 9.06
CA ALA A 370 -36.47 12.37 8.60
C ALA A 370 -37.98 12.22 8.33
N ALA A 371 -38.41 11.11 7.71
CA ALA A 371 -39.81 10.81 7.47
C ALA A 371 -40.59 10.61 8.78
N LEU A 372 -40.05 9.83 9.73
CA LEU A 372 -40.66 9.64 11.05
C LEU A 372 -40.76 10.96 11.82
N THR A 373 -39.73 11.80 11.77
CA THR A 373 -39.78 13.13 12.39
C THR A 373 -40.89 14.00 11.77
N ALA A 374 -41.06 13.94 10.45
CA ALA A 374 -42.12 14.68 9.77
C ALA A 374 -43.53 14.14 10.10
N MET A 375 -43.68 12.84 10.39
CA MET A 375 -44.95 12.23 10.75
C MET A 375 -45.34 12.43 12.23
N LEU A 376 -44.35 12.47 13.12
CA LEU A 376 -44.57 12.41 14.58
C LEU A 376 -44.53 13.78 15.28
N VAL A 377 -44.06 14.84 14.61
CA VAL A 377 -43.92 16.17 15.21
C VAL A 377 -45.06 17.08 14.75
N ALA A 378 -45.63 17.83 15.71
CA ALA A 378 -46.77 18.73 15.48
C ALA A 378 -46.52 19.82 14.41
N ASP A 379 -45.27 20.32 14.31
CA ASP A 379 -44.83 21.21 13.23
C ASP A 379 -43.65 20.58 12.48
N PRO A 380 -43.92 19.88 11.35
CA PRO A 380 -42.88 19.29 10.50
C PRO A 380 -41.98 20.30 9.79
N ALA A 381 -42.44 21.55 9.62
CA ALA A 381 -41.65 22.62 9.02
C ALA A 381 -40.62 23.17 10.02
N ARG A 382 -40.91 23.09 11.32
CA ARG A 382 -40.01 23.52 12.41
C ARG A 382 -39.93 22.48 13.54
N PRO A 383 -39.38 21.28 13.28
CA PRO A 383 -39.35 20.24 14.29
C PRO A 383 -38.50 20.67 15.49
N SER A 384 -38.84 20.19 16.69
CA SER A 384 -38.12 20.56 17.91
C SER A 384 -36.65 20.12 17.85
N ALA A 385 -35.80 20.75 18.67
CA ALA A 385 -34.39 20.37 18.77
C ALA A 385 -34.22 18.90 19.17
N LEU A 386 -35.08 18.42 20.08
CA LEU A 386 -35.11 17.04 20.56
C LEU A 386 -35.48 16.07 19.44
N ALA A 387 -36.55 16.34 18.69
CA ALA A 387 -37.01 15.46 17.60
C ALA A 387 -35.91 15.25 16.54
N ARG A 388 -35.18 16.31 16.18
CA ARG A 388 -34.04 16.21 15.26
C ARG A 388 -32.86 15.41 15.83
N ALA A 389 -32.69 15.38 17.15
CA ALA A 389 -31.60 14.65 17.80
C ALA A 389 -31.87 13.14 17.92
N VAL A 390 -33.13 12.70 17.93
CA VAL A 390 -33.49 11.29 18.15
C VAL A 390 -32.82 10.35 17.14
N THR A 391 -33.00 10.58 15.84
CA THR A 391 -32.45 9.68 14.80
C THR A 391 -30.94 9.48 14.91
N PRO A 392 -30.09 10.52 14.92
CA PRO A 392 -28.64 10.33 15.01
C PRO A 392 -28.23 9.69 16.35
N VAL A 393 -28.87 10.04 17.48
CA VAL A 393 -28.56 9.43 18.79
C VAL A 393 -28.91 7.93 18.80
N VAL A 394 -30.11 7.56 18.36
CA VAL A 394 -30.52 6.15 18.25
C VAL A 394 -29.62 5.41 17.28
N THR A 395 -29.23 6.03 16.16
CA THR A 395 -28.31 5.41 15.20
C THR A 395 -26.95 5.15 15.82
N VAL A 396 -26.37 6.11 16.55
CA VAL A 396 -25.11 5.92 17.27
C VAL A 396 -25.24 4.77 18.26
N VAL A 397 -26.27 4.77 19.12
CA VAL A 397 -26.46 3.72 20.12
C VAL A 397 -26.64 2.35 19.47
N ALA A 398 -27.46 2.26 18.42
CA ALA A 398 -27.71 1.01 17.71
C ALA A 398 -26.47 0.48 16.99
N VAL A 399 -25.74 1.33 16.26
CA VAL A 399 -24.54 0.92 15.52
C VAL A 399 -23.40 0.58 16.48
N LEU A 400 -23.14 1.41 17.48
CA LEU A 400 -22.10 1.12 18.47
C LEU A 400 -22.45 -0.11 19.29
N GLY A 401 -23.72 -0.29 19.67
CA GLY A 401 -24.21 -1.50 20.34
C GLY A 401 -24.03 -2.74 19.47
N TRP A 402 -24.40 -2.66 18.19
CA TRP A 402 -24.26 -3.76 17.23
C TRP A 402 -22.80 -4.16 17.03
N VAL A 403 -21.88 -3.20 16.88
CA VAL A 403 -20.44 -3.49 16.74
C VAL A 403 -19.82 -3.92 18.08
N ALA A 404 -20.32 -3.44 19.21
CA ALA A 404 -19.85 -3.85 20.54
C ALA A 404 -20.21 -5.30 20.89
N LEU A 405 -21.30 -5.86 20.33
CA LEU A 405 -21.71 -7.27 20.51
C LEU A 405 -20.57 -8.26 20.21
N PRO A 406 -20.04 -8.35 18.98
CA PRO A 406 -18.97 -9.30 18.66
C PRO A 406 -17.62 -8.92 19.30
N LEU A 407 -17.48 -7.73 19.87
CA LEU A 407 -16.26 -7.28 20.57
C LEU A 407 -16.23 -7.67 22.06
N TRP A 408 -17.32 -8.20 22.62
CA TRP A 408 -17.48 -8.51 24.06
C TRP A 408 -17.23 -7.31 24.97
N ARG A 409 -17.78 -6.14 24.62
CA ARG A 409 -17.51 -4.88 25.33
C ARG A 409 -18.69 -4.34 26.14
N PHE A 410 -19.68 -5.15 26.48
CA PHE A 410 -20.75 -4.67 27.34
C PHE A 410 -20.29 -4.49 28.79
N PRO A 411 -20.83 -3.48 29.48
CA PRO A 411 -20.81 -3.48 30.94
C PRO A 411 -21.41 -4.79 31.48
N SER A 412 -20.89 -5.29 32.61
CA SER A 412 -21.29 -6.57 33.22
C SER A 412 -22.78 -6.68 33.61
N TRP A 413 -23.55 -5.61 33.46
CA TRP A 413 -24.98 -5.52 33.78
C TRP A 413 -25.92 -5.62 32.57
N VAL A 414 -25.40 -5.82 31.34
CA VAL A 414 -26.23 -5.98 30.14
C VAL A 414 -26.52 -7.47 29.87
N PRO A 415 -27.79 -7.92 29.85
CA PRO A 415 -28.14 -9.31 29.56
C PRO A 415 -27.86 -9.62 28.08
N GLY A 416 -26.88 -10.49 27.80
CA GLY A 416 -26.50 -10.83 26.42
C GLY A 416 -25.29 -11.74 26.25
N GLU A 417 -24.64 -12.16 27.35
CA GLU A 417 -23.45 -13.04 27.34
C GLU A 417 -23.65 -14.34 26.53
N SER A 418 -24.89 -14.80 26.35
CA SER A 418 -25.22 -16.11 25.76
C SER A 418 -25.59 -16.07 24.26
N ALA A 419 -25.97 -14.92 23.69
CA ALA A 419 -26.62 -14.88 22.37
C ALA A 419 -25.64 -14.96 21.17
N HIS A 420 -24.37 -14.61 21.36
CA HIS A 420 -23.34 -14.59 20.29
C HIS A 420 -21.99 -15.16 20.73
N ALA A 421 -21.97 -16.10 21.68
CA ALA A 421 -20.73 -16.65 22.24
C ALA A 421 -19.76 -17.26 21.21
N ASN A 422 -20.26 -17.54 20.00
CA ASN A 422 -19.54 -18.15 18.89
C ASN A 422 -19.07 -17.15 17.80
N ASP A 423 -19.36 -15.85 17.92
CA ASP A 423 -18.95 -14.83 16.93
C ASP A 423 -17.99 -13.77 17.53
N ASN A 424 -16.84 -14.24 18.01
CA ASN A 424 -15.85 -13.38 18.67
C ASN A 424 -14.99 -12.66 17.63
N SER A 425 -14.94 -11.33 17.71
CA SER A 425 -14.09 -10.53 16.84
C SER A 425 -12.61 -10.72 17.18
N PHE A 426 -11.80 -11.09 16.18
CA PHE A 426 -10.34 -11.18 16.35
C PHE A 426 -9.68 -9.79 16.41
N ILE A 427 -10.38 -8.70 16.05
CA ILE A 427 -9.81 -7.35 15.92
C ILE A 427 -9.11 -6.86 17.20
N PRO A 428 -9.68 -6.98 18.41
CA PRO A 428 -8.98 -6.56 19.63
C PRO A 428 -7.70 -7.37 19.91
N GLY A 429 -7.70 -8.65 19.56
CA GLY A 429 -6.53 -9.53 19.64
C GLY A 429 -5.49 -9.16 18.59
N TRP A 430 -5.91 -8.84 17.38
CA TRP A 430 -5.06 -8.39 16.29
C TRP A 430 -4.39 -7.06 16.58
N ALA A 431 -5.14 -6.06 17.08
CA ALA A 431 -4.58 -4.80 17.56
C ALA A 431 -3.58 -5.00 18.70
N ARG A 432 -3.89 -5.89 19.66
CA ARG A 432 -2.95 -6.25 20.73
C ARG A 432 -1.68 -6.89 20.17
N TRP A 433 -1.82 -7.84 19.24
CA TRP A 433 -0.71 -8.52 18.60
C TRP A 433 0.21 -7.54 17.87
N ASN A 434 -0.38 -6.65 17.10
CA ASN A 434 0.37 -5.67 16.32
C ASN A 434 1.11 -4.65 17.21
N PHE A 435 0.39 -4.03 18.15
CA PHE A 435 0.90 -2.89 18.91
C PHE A 435 1.60 -3.24 20.22
N SER A 436 1.49 -4.48 20.71
CA SER A 436 2.42 -4.99 21.73
C SER A 436 3.85 -4.96 21.21
N GLY A 437 4.01 -5.03 19.89
CA GLY A 437 5.28 -5.06 19.18
C GLY A 437 6.01 -6.38 19.32
N TYR A 438 7.19 -6.44 18.69
CA TYR A 438 8.12 -7.56 18.80
C TYR A 438 8.52 -7.79 20.26
N GLU A 439 8.80 -6.73 21.00
CA GLU A 439 9.43 -6.74 22.33
C GLU A 439 8.60 -7.47 23.40
N ARG A 440 7.29 -7.61 23.17
CA ARG A 440 6.36 -8.25 24.10
C ARG A 440 5.90 -9.64 23.62
N LYS A 441 6.51 -10.18 22.56
CA LYS A 441 6.24 -11.55 22.10
C LYS A 441 6.93 -12.57 23.00
N PRO A 442 6.31 -13.72 23.30
CA PRO A 442 6.96 -14.78 24.07
C PRO A 442 8.29 -15.23 23.46
N ALA A 443 8.39 -15.29 22.13
CA ALA A 443 9.60 -15.69 21.42
C ALA A 443 10.59 -14.52 21.18
N TYR A 444 10.32 -13.30 21.68
CA TYR A 444 11.20 -12.15 21.49
C TYR A 444 12.63 -12.39 22.01
N PRO A 445 12.86 -13.01 23.19
CA PRO A 445 14.22 -13.30 23.63
C PRO A 445 14.99 -14.19 22.66
N GLU A 446 14.31 -15.12 21.97
CA GLU A 446 14.93 -15.95 20.95
C GLU A 446 15.27 -15.14 19.69
N TYR A 447 14.32 -14.35 19.19
CA TYR A 447 14.53 -13.44 18.07
C TYR A 447 15.66 -12.45 18.33
N ARG A 448 15.67 -11.82 19.51
CA ARG A 448 16.72 -10.87 19.91
C ARG A 448 18.09 -11.54 19.95
N ARG A 449 18.21 -12.75 20.49
CA ARG A 449 19.46 -13.52 20.46
C ARG A 449 19.94 -13.82 19.04
N LEU A 450 19.03 -14.14 18.11
CA LEU A 450 19.39 -14.33 16.70
C LEU A 450 19.96 -13.03 16.11
N ILE A 451 19.28 -11.91 16.33
CA ILE A 451 19.72 -10.59 15.89
C ILE A 451 21.09 -10.23 16.48
N ASP A 452 21.29 -10.40 17.78
CA ASP A 452 22.57 -10.13 18.46
C ASP A 452 23.69 -11.04 17.94
N THR A 453 23.35 -12.29 17.63
CA THR A 453 24.29 -13.25 17.02
C THR A 453 24.71 -12.78 15.63
N MET A 454 23.76 -12.33 14.80
CA MET A 454 24.05 -11.84 13.46
C MET A 454 24.83 -10.51 13.48
N ASP A 455 24.50 -9.62 14.41
CA ASP A 455 25.25 -8.38 14.64
C ASP A 455 26.71 -8.67 15.06
N LYS A 456 26.92 -9.66 15.94
CA LYS A 456 28.26 -10.14 16.29
C LYS A 456 28.97 -10.79 15.09
N VAL A 457 28.30 -11.64 14.32
CA VAL A 457 28.85 -12.23 13.08
C VAL A 457 29.30 -11.12 12.12
N GLY A 458 28.48 -10.08 11.94
CA GLY A 458 28.80 -8.92 11.11
C GLY A 458 30.06 -8.18 11.57
N ARG A 459 30.27 -8.02 12.88
CA ARG A 459 31.51 -7.44 13.44
C ARG A 459 32.73 -8.36 13.29
N ASP A 460 32.58 -9.63 13.63
CA ASP A 460 33.72 -10.57 13.75
C ASP A 460 34.16 -11.13 12.40
N ARG A 461 33.23 -11.25 11.44
CA ARG A 461 33.46 -11.84 10.12
C ARG A 461 33.25 -10.83 8.99
N GLY A 462 32.61 -9.70 9.23
CA GLY A 462 32.30 -8.65 8.24
C GLY A 462 30.84 -8.68 7.80
N CYS A 463 30.36 -7.57 7.26
CA CYS A 463 29.00 -7.43 6.77
C CYS A 463 28.71 -8.34 5.56
N GLY A 464 27.42 -8.60 5.29
CA GLY A 464 26.99 -9.45 4.19
C GLY A 464 25.50 -9.77 4.20
N ARG A 465 25.02 -10.37 3.12
CA ARG A 465 23.61 -10.76 2.98
C ARG A 465 23.35 -12.11 3.63
N ALA A 466 22.19 -12.24 4.25
CA ALA A 466 21.72 -13.47 4.86
C ALA A 466 20.52 -14.03 4.09
N MET A 467 20.61 -15.32 3.75
CA MET A 467 19.46 -16.16 3.45
C MET A 467 19.08 -16.90 4.72
N TRP A 468 17.80 -16.99 5.03
CA TRP A 468 17.29 -17.64 6.21
C TRP A 468 16.17 -18.60 5.85
N GLU A 469 16.15 -19.75 6.51
CA GLU A 469 15.11 -20.76 6.36
C GLU A 469 13.76 -20.19 6.81
N TYR A 470 12.74 -20.36 5.96
CA TYR A 470 11.37 -19.97 6.20
C TYR A 470 10.57 -21.11 6.82
N ASP A 471 9.82 -20.78 7.88
CA ASP A 471 8.66 -21.53 8.33
C ASP A 471 7.62 -20.56 8.90
N LEU A 472 6.40 -20.60 8.36
CA LEU A 472 5.34 -19.66 8.71
C LEU A 472 5.07 -19.63 10.23
N LYS A 473 4.96 -20.80 10.88
CA LYS A 473 4.62 -20.88 12.30
C LYS A 473 5.77 -20.39 13.18
N LYS A 474 7.00 -20.79 12.85
CA LYS A 474 8.18 -20.40 13.61
C LYS A 474 8.40 -18.91 13.54
N LEU A 475 8.35 -18.32 12.34
CA LEU A 475 8.62 -16.90 12.16
C LEU A 475 7.49 -16.04 12.71
N ASP A 476 6.22 -16.43 12.52
CA ASP A 476 5.09 -15.72 13.10
C ASP A 476 5.15 -15.69 14.64
N SER A 477 5.77 -16.70 15.30
CA SER A 477 5.97 -16.68 16.75
C SER A 477 6.79 -15.48 17.25
N TYR A 478 7.66 -14.90 16.41
CA TYR A 478 8.40 -13.67 16.72
C TYR A 478 7.56 -12.40 16.57
N GLY A 479 6.33 -12.51 16.05
CA GLY A 479 5.37 -11.43 15.88
C GLY A 479 4.91 -11.23 14.43
N THR A 480 5.62 -11.78 13.45
CA THR A 480 5.25 -11.79 12.03
C THR A 480 6.08 -12.82 11.27
N PRO A 481 5.55 -13.46 10.22
CA PRO A 481 6.34 -14.28 9.30
C PRO A 481 7.50 -13.52 8.63
N MET A 482 7.43 -12.19 8.62
CA MET A 482 8.39 -11.30 7.97
C MET A 482 9.57 -10.92 8.87
N SER A 483 9.65 -11.48 10.07
CA SER A 483 10.56 -11.04 11.13
C SER A 483 12.05 -11.00 10.75
N PRO A 484 12.64 -11.96 10.01
CA PRO A 484 14.06 -11.87 9.66
C PRO A 484 14.33 -10.91 8.49
N MET A 485 13.29 -10.39 7.80
CA MET A 485 13.45 -9.27 6.86
C MET A 485 14.01 -8.02 7.56
N LEU A 486 13.85 -7.89 8.88
CA LEU A 486 14.38 -6.77 9.67
C LEU A 486 15.83 -6.96 10.13
N LEU A 487 16.54 -8.02 9.73
CA LEU A 487 17.99 -8.13 9.96
C LEU A 487 18.76 -6.82 9.65
N PRO A 488 18.58 -6.17 8.49
CA PRO A 488 19.25 -4.89 8.20
C PRO A 488 18.84 -3.78 9.15
N TYR A 489 17.55 -3.69 9.51
CA TYR A 489 17.05 -2.69 10.46
C TYR A 489 17.73 -2.82 11.84
N TRP A 490 17.83 -4.05 12.36
CA TRP A 490 18.42 -4.26 13.69
C TRP A 490 19.94 -4.24 13.73
N THR A 491 20.60 -4.58 12.62
CA THR A 491 22.07 -4.62 12.48
C THR A 491 22.65 -3.38 11.81
N LYS A 492 21.84 -2.30 11.68
CA LYS A 492 22.24 -1.01 11.09
C LYS A 492 22.84 -1.16 9.68
N GLY A 493 22.18 -1.98 8.85
CA GLY A 493 22.57 -2.25 7.46
C GLY A 493 23.75 -3.23 7.29
N CYS A 494 24.38 -3.72 8.36
CA CYS A 494 25.52 -4.63 8.22
C CYS A 494 25.11 -6.03 7.74
N ILE A 495 24.00 -6.58 8.24
CA ILE A 495 23.47 -7.86 7.78
C ILE A 495 22.21 -7.60 6.96
N GLY A 496 22.34 -7.69 5.63
CA GLY A 496 21.19 -7.65 4.71
C GLY A 496 20.36 -8.93 4.79
N SER A 497 19.13 -8.90 4.28
CA SER A 497 18.23 -10.06 4.16
C SER A 497 17.93 -10.33 2.69
N MET A 498 17.94 -11.59 2.26
CA MET A 498 17.56 -11.92 0.89
C MET A 498 16.06 -11.85 0.64
N GLU A 499 15.25 -11.80 1.70
CA GLU A 499 13.82 -11.49 1.62
C GLU A 499 13.51 -10.12 2.23
N GLY A 500 12.55 -9.41 1.63
CA GLY A 500 12.03 -8.12 2.07
C GLY A 500 10.52 -8.05 1.87
N LEU A 501 9.92 -6.89 2.17
CA LEU A 501 8.46 -6.76 2.05
C LEU A 501 8.01 -6.34 0.64
N PHE A 502 8.79 -5.49 -0.03
CA PHE A 502 8.41 -4.88 -1.29
C PHE A 502 8.75 -5.78 -2.49
N PHE A 503 8.11 -6.94 -2.58
CA PHE A 503 8.37 -7.98 -3.58
C PHE A 503 8.49 -7.43 -5.01
N GLU A 504 7.53 -6.60 -5.43
CA GLU A 504 7.46 -6.09 -6.81
C GLU A 504 8.45 -4.95 -7.10
N SER A 505 9.18 -4.47 -6.09
CA SER A 505 10.15 -3.39 -6.24
C SER A 505 11.55 -3.86 -6.62
N ALA A 506 11.84 -5.16 -6.54
CA ALA A 506 13.18 -5.70 -6.82
C ALA A 506 13.16 -6.70 -7.99
N GLY A 507 14.04 -6.48 -8.97
CA GLY A 507 14.21 -7.39 -10.10
C GLY A 507 14.80 -8.76 -9.74
N THR A 508 15.26 -8.93 -8.49
CA THR A 508 15.89 -10.16 -7.98
C THR A 508 14.95 -11.01 -7.12
N THR A 509 13.74 -10.51 -6.81
CA THR A 509 12.70 -11.23 -6.07
C THR A 509 12.42 -12.66 -6.57
N PRO A 510 12.33 -12.96 -7.88
CA PRO A 510 12.03 -14.31 -8.35
C PRO A 510 13.09 -15.32 -7.93
N TYR A 511 14.37 -14.93 -8.00
CA TYR A 511 15.49 -15.80 -7.68
C TYR A 511 15.62 -16.03 -6.16
N HIS A 512 15.23 -15.04 -5.35
CA HIS A 512 15.07 -15.25 -3.92
C HIS A 512 14.06 -16.37 -3.64
N PHE A 513 12.86 -16.33 -4.24
CA PHE A 513 11.84 -17.35 -3.98
C PHE A 513 12.27 -18.74 -4.48
N LEU A 514 13.02 -18.84 -5.58
CA LEU A 514 13.64 -20.10 -6.00
C LEU A 514 14.59 -20.63 -4.92
N ASN A 515 15.51 -19.79 -4.43
CA ASN A 515 16.44 -20.15 -3.35
C ASN A 515 15.69 -20.51 -2.06
N GLN A 516 14.61 -19.80 -1.73
CA GLN A 516 13.82 -20.04 -0.52
C GLN A 516 13.22 -21.43 -0.53
N SER A 517 12.81 -21.90 -1.71
CA SER A 517 12.28 -23.25 -1.93
C SER A 517 13.32 -24.35 -1.75
N GLU A 518 14.59 -24.06 -2.05
CA GLU A 518 15.71 -25.01 -1.94
C GLU A 518 16.36 -25.01 -0.55
N LEU A 519 16.20 -23.92 0.21
CA LEU A 519 16.86 -23.69 1.51
C LEU A 519 15.89 -23.68 2.70
N SER A 520 14.66 -24.15 2.49
CA SER A 520 13.68 -24.30 3.57
C SER A 520 12.90 -25.60 3.46
N GLN A 521 12.66 -26.26 4.59
CA GLN A 521 11.79 -27.45 4.60
C GLN A 521 10.33 -27.09 4.26
N THR A 522 9.85 -25.93 4.73
CA THR A 522 8.48 -25.43 4.54
C THR A 522 8.48 -24.04 3.90
N PRO A 523 8.93 -23.91 2.63
CA PRO A 523 9.30 -22.63 2.04
C PRO A 523 8.13 -21.68 1.78
N SER A 524 8.44 -20.38 1.74
CA SER A 524 7.58 -19.38 1.11
C SER A 524 7.69 -19.46 -0.42
N ARG A 525 6.55 -19.59 -1.09
CA ARG A 525 6.41 -19.65 -2.56
C ARG A 525 5.44 -18.58 -3.06
N ALA A 526 5.63 -17.34 -2.61
CA ALA A 526 4.63 -16.29 -2.77
C ALA A 526 4.46 -15.82 -4.23
N MET A 527 5.54 -15.80 -5.03
CA MET A 527 5.44 -15.51 -6.46
C MET A 527 4.93 -16.73 -7.22
N ARG A 528 3.89 -16.59 -8.04
CA ARG A 528 3.35 -17.69 -8.84
C ARG A 528 4.22 -18.01 -10.05
N SER A 529 3.99 -19.18 -10.63
CA SER A 529 4.56 -19.57 -11.92
C SER A 529 6.09 -19.59 -11.97
N LEU A 530 6.74 -19.89 -10.84
CA LEU A 530 8.18 -20.18 -10.80
C LEU A 530 8.41 -21.70 -10.71
N PRO A 531 9.49 -22.22 -11.32
CA PRO A 531 9.85 -23.63 -11.25
C PRO A 531 10.45 -24.00 -9.88
N TYR A 532 9.60 -24.02 -8.85
CA TYR A 532 10.00 -24.33 -7.48
C TYR A 532 10.45 -25.78 -7.31
N ARG A 533 11.52 -25.98 -6.54
CA ARG A 533 12.05 -27.29 -6.14
C ARG A 533 11.82 -27.57 -4.66
N GLY A 534 12.03 -28.81 -4.22
CA GLY A 534 12.05 -29.12 -2.78
C GLY A 534 13.35 -28.68 -2.12
N LEU A 535 13.49 -28.95 -0.82
CA LEU A 535 14.72 -28.73 -0.06
C LEU A 535 15.90 -29.46 -0.71
N ASP A 536 16.89 -28.70 -1.14
CA ASP A 536 18.17 -29.14 -1.72
C ASP A 536 19.21 -28.06 -1.41
N VAL A 537 19.85 -28.18 -0.24
CA VAL A 537 20.79 -27.18 0.25
C VAL A 537 21.99 -27.04 -0.69
N THR A 538 22.44 -28.12 -1.34
CA THR A 538 23.57 -28.07 -2.28
C THR A 538 23.27 -27.16 -3.47
N SER A 539 22.11 -27.35 -4.12
CA SER A 539 21.66 -26.46 -5.19
C SER A 539 21.44 -25.02 -4.68
N GLY A 540 20.83 -24.89 -3.50
CA GLY A 540 20.62 -23.60 -2.86
C GLY A 540 21.93 -22.83 -2.61
N VAL A 541 22.98 -23.50 -2.12
CA VAL A 541 24.31 -22.91 -1.86
C VAL A 541 24.94 -22.39 -3.14
N GLN A 542 24.85 -23.14 -4.25
CA GLN A 542 25.33 -22.67 -5.55
C GLN A 542 24.60 -21.41 -6.01
N HIS A 543 23.29 -21.34 -5.81
CA HIS A 543 22.51 -20.13 -6.08
C HIS A 543 22.83 -18.96 -5.13
N LEU A 544 23.12 -19.23 -3.84
CA LEU A 544 23.63 -18.22 -2.90
C LEU A 544 24.97 -17.63 -3.38
N GLN A 545 25.86 -18.47 -3.92
CA GLN A 545 27.11 -18.01 -4.51
C GLN A 545 26.88 -17.11 -5.73
N LEU A 546 25.93 -17.43 -6.61
CA LEU A 546 25.57 -16.56 -7.76
C LEU A 546 25.08 -15.18 -7.33
N LEU A 547 24.29 -15.12 -6.25
CA LEU A 547 23.72 -13.87 -5.72
C LEU A 547 24.64 -13.17 -4.71
N GLY A 548 25.81 -13.74 -4.38
CA GLY A 548 26.75 -13.16 -3.43
C GLY A 548 26.19 -13.11 -2.00
N VAL A 549 25.46 -14.16 -1.61
CA VAL A 549 24.87 -14.29 -0.27
C VAL A 549 25.87 -14.98 0.64
N ARG A 550 26.25 -14.29 1.71
CA ARG A 550 27.37 -14.69 2.56
C ARG A 550 26.97 -15.62 3.70
N TYR A 551 25.75 -15.44 4.21
CA TYR A 551 25.27 -16.17 5.38
C TYR A 551 24.02 -16.97 5.04
N TYR A 552 23.99 -18.22 5.51
CA TYR A 552 22.80 -19.07 5.49
C TYR A 552 22.42 -19.45 6.92
N LEU A 553 21.15 -19.22 7.28
CA LEU A 553 20.59 -19.49 8.59
C LEU A 553 19.57 -20.63 8.47
N ALA A 554 19.83 -21.77 9.11
CA ALA A 554 18.95 -22.94 9.10
C ALA A 554 18.59 -23.37 10.53
N PHE A 555 17.43 -23.98 10.73
CA PHE A 555 17.02 -24.48 12.03
C PHE A 555 16.26 -25.81 12.00
N THR A 556 15.66 -26.22 10.87
CA THR A 556 15.03 -27.54 10.78
C THR A 556 16.10 -28.62 10.72
N SER A 557 15.80 -29.80 11.27
CA SER A 557 16.76 -30.91 11.29
C SER A 557 17.17 -31.35 9.88
N ALA A 558 16.25 -31.29 8.91
CA ALA A 558 16.51 -31.66 7.52
C ALA A 558 17.46 -30.66 6.84
N ALA A 559 17.17 -29.35 6.93
CA ALA A 559 18.01 -28.31 6.34
C ALA A 559 19.39 -28.27 6.99
N VAL A 560 19.45 -28.41 8.32
CA VAL A 560 20.71 -28.48 9.08
C VAL A 560 21.54 -29.71 8.71
N ALA A 561 20.93 -30.88 8.54
CA ALA A 561 21.67 -32.09 8.18
C ALA A 561 22.31 -31.96 6.78
N GLN A 562 21.60 -31.40 5.81
CA GLN A 562 22.18 -31.12 4.49
C GLN A 562 23.26 -30.03 4.57
N ALA A 563 23.02 -28.98 5.35
CA ALA A 563 23.98 -27.89 5.53
C ALA A 563 25.28 -28.32 6.23
N ASP A 564 25.20 -29.21 7.22
CA ASP A 564 26.37 -29.77 7.91
C ASP A 564 27.19 -30.71 6.99
N ALA A 565 26.58 -31.25 5.93
CA ALA A 565 27.24 -32.16 4.97
C ALA A 565 27.82 -31.44 3.74
N ASP A 566 27.43 -30.17 3.50
CA ASP A 566 27.90 -29.39 2.36
C ASP A 566 29.29 -28.78 2.63
N PRO A 567 30.31 -29.08 1.80
CA PRO A 567 31.68 -28.59 2.01
C PRO A 567 31.84 -27.08 1.81
N ASP A 568 30.92 -26.42 1.11
CA ASP A 568 30.94 -24.97 0.90
C ASP A 568 30.26 -24.19 2.02
N LEU A 569 29.71 -24.89 3.03
CA LEU A 569 29.12 -24.28 4.22
C LEU A 569 30.00 -24.50 5.45
N ARG A 570 30.44 -23.39 6.05
CA ARG A 570 31.15 -23.41 7.33
C ARG A 570 30.24 -22.94 8.45
N LEU A 571 29.95 -23.81 9.42
CA LEU A 571 29.25 -23.39 10.64
C LEU A 571 30.10 -22.38 11.42
N ILE A 572 29.58 -21.17 11.63
CA ILE A 572 30.31 -20.07 12.30
C ILE A 572 29.65 -19.60 13.59
N ALA A 573 28.34 -19.82 13.77
CA ALA A 573 27.63 -19.46 14.99
C ALA A 573 26.39 -20.34 15.23
N ARG A 574 25.90 -20.31 16.48
CA ARG A 574 24.68 -20.99 16.91
C ARG A 574 23.85 -20.02 17.76
N SER A 575 22.56 -19.95 17.47
CA SER A 575 21.57 -19.20 18.23
C SER A 575 20.28 -20.03 18.27
N ASN A 576 20.23 -21.01 19.18
CA ASN A 576 19.17 -22.03 19.24
C ASN A 576 17.77 -21.44 18.94
N PRO A 577 17.03 -22.01 17.98
CA PRO A 577 17.33 -23.24 17.21
C PRO A 577 18.23 -23.03 15.98
N TRP A 578 18.62 -21.80 15.67
CA TRP A 578 19.35 -21.46 14.45
C TRP A 578 20.82 -21.89 14.48
N LYS A 579 21.29 -22.40 13.35
CA LYS A 579 22.70 -22.51 12.98
C LYS A 579 23.00 -21.51 11.87
N VAL A 580 24.12 -20.82 12.00
CA VAL A 580 24.58 -19.81 11.04
C VAL A 580 25.80 -20.34 10.32
N TYR A 581 25.69 -20.47 9.00
CA TYR A 581 26.74 -20.92 8.12
C TYR A 581 27.28 -19.75 7.28
N GLU A 582 28.58 -19.72 7.08
CA GLU A 582 29.23 -18.87 6.08
C GLU A 582 29.34 -19.65 4.77
N VAL A 583 28.92 -19.03 3.68
CA VAL A 583 28.93 -19.60 2.32
C VAL A 583 30.27 -19.28 1.64
N ALA A 584 31.04 -20.30 1.29
CA ALA A 584 32.26 -20.14 0.51
C ALA A 584 31.95 -19.61 -0.91
N GLY A 585 32.90 -18.89 -1.53
CA GLY A 585 32.72 -18.41 -2.93
C GLY A 585 31.68 -17.30 -3.13
N SER A 586 31.18 -16.69 -2.05
CA SER A 586 30.06 -15.73 -2.05
C SER A 586 30.45 -14.26 -2.22
N ALA A 587 31.67 -13.94 -2.68
CA ALA A 587 32.10 -12.54 -2.85
C ALA A 587 31.14 -11.74 -3.75
N GLU A 588 30.78 -10.52 -3.34
CA GLU A 588 29.83 -9.65 -4.06
C GLU A 588 30.34 -9.16 -5.41
N VAL A 589 31.67 -9.12 -5.60
CA VAL A 589 32.30 -8.69 -6.85
C VAL A 589 33.38 -9.69 -7.24
N VAL A 590 33.31 -10.20 -8.47
CA VAL A 590 34.21 -11.26 -8.96
C VAL A 590 34.63 -11.01 -10.42
N GLY A 591 35.90 -11.24 -10.74
CA GLY A 591 36.37 -11.25 -12.12
C GLY A 591 35.78 -12.43 -12.89
N LEU A 592 35.30 -12.18 -14.12
CA LEU A 592 34.74 -13.24 -14.96
C LEU A 592 35.85 -14.03 -15.67
N ARG A 593 35.58 -15.32 -15.90
CA ARG A 593 36.47 -16.23 -16.66
C ARG A 593 36.16 -16.26 -18.15
N ASN A 594 34.97 -15.82 -18.55
CA ASN A 594 34.56 -15.69 -19.93
C ASN A 594 33.96 -14.29 -20.17
N GLU A 595 34.02 -13.81 -21.41
CA GLU A 595 33.20 -12.67 -21.83
C GLU A 595 31.70 -12.99 -21.66
N PRO A 596 30.88 -12.04 -21.18
CA PRO A 596 29.42 -12.19 -21.22
C PRO A 596 28.90 -12.34 -22.65
N ALA A 597 27.74 -12.98 -22.81
CA ALA A 597 27.08 -13.09 -24.10
C ALA A 597 25.86 -12.16 -24.16
N VAL A 598 25.76 -11.34 -25.19
CA VAL A 598 24.61 -10.43 -25.35
C VAL A 598 23.48 -11.14 -26.07
N VAL A 599 22.30 -11.09 -25.48
CA VAL A 599 21.12 -11.78 -26.00
C VAL A 599 20.49 -11.04 -27.17
N GLU A 600 20.03 -11.84 -28.13
CA GLU A 600 19.22 -11.43 -29.28
C GLU A 600 17.89 -12.20 -29.26
N GLY A 601 16.81 -11.60 -29.75
CA GLY A 601 15.49 -12.26 -29.80
C GLY A 601 14.59 -12.05 -28.58
N ILE A 602 15.01 -11.23 -27.61
CA ILE A 602 14.14 -10.75 -26.51
C ILE A 602 13.88 -9.24 -26.59
N ALA A 603 12.77 -8.79 -26.02
CA ALA A 603 12.49 -7.36 -25.89
C ALA A 603 13.57 -6.66 -25.02
N LYS A 604 14.08 -5.52 -25.49
CA LYS A 604 15.03 -4.67 -24.74
C LYS A 604 14.38 -3.45 -24.07
N SER A 605 13.10 -3.21 -24.37
CA SER A 605 12.26 -2.16 -23.81
C SER A 605 10.78 -2.48 -24.08
N GLY A 606 9.86 -1.75 -23.45
CA GLY A 606 8.42 -1.85 -23.72
C GLY A 606 7.72 -3.00 -22.98
N GLY A 607 6.49 -3.32 -23.40
CA GLY A 607 5.55 -4.15 -22.62
C GLY A 607 6.00 -5.59 -22.33
N ARG A 608 6.77 -6.21 -23.24
CA ARG A 608 7.31 -7.58 -23.05
C ARG A 608 8.65 -7.63 -22.33
N TYR A 609 9.30 -6.49 -22.09
CA TYR A 609 10.64 -6.44 -21.49
C TYR A 609 10.72 -7.20 -20.17
N ARG A 610 9.73 -6.99 -19.30
CA ARG A 610 9.67 -7.62 -17.98
C ARG A 610 9.50 -9.13 -18.07
N THR A 611 8.57 -9.60 -18.90
CA THR A 611 8.27 -11.04 -19.05
C THR A 611 9.39 -11.78 -19.77
N ASP A 612 9.88 -11.24 -20.90
CA ASP A 612 10.98 -11.86 -21.65
C ASP A 612 12.27 -11.93 -20.82
N TRP A 613 12.56 -10.89 -20.01
CA TRP A 613 13.70 -10.94 -19.10
C TRP A 613 13.53 -11.99 -18.01
N LEU A 614 12.35 -12.06 -17.37
CA LEU A 614 12.08 -13.04 -16.32
C LEU A 614 12.25 -14.46 -16.86
N ASP A 615 11.65 -14.77 -18.00
CA ASP A 615 11.71 -16.10 -18.62
C ASP A 615 13.17 -16.48 -18.96
N LEU A 616 13.91 -15.57 -19.61
CA LEU A 616 15.32 -15.76 -19.94
C LEU A 616 16.16 -16.02 -18.69
N ALA A 617 15.99 -15.19 -17.68
CA ALA A 617 16.80 -15.23 -16.48
C ALA A 617 16.48 -16.45 -15.61
N VAL A 618 15.21 -16.88 -15.51
CA VAL A 618 14.83 -18.13 -14.84
C VAL A 618 15.40 -19.33 -15.58
N ALA A 619 15.31 -19.38 -16.91
CA ALA A 619 15.90 -20.46 -17.71
C ALA A 619 17.43 -20.55 -17.53
N PHE A 620 18.13 -19.41 -17.47
CA PHE A 620 19.56 -19.35 -17.14
C PHE A 620 19.82 -19.81 -15.68
N TYR A 621 19.05 -19.29 -14.73
CA TYR A 621 19.25 -19.53 -13.31
C TYR A 621 19.08 -21.00 -12.97
N GLN A 622 18.14 -21.70 -13.61
CA GLN A 622 17.89 -23.13 -13.40
C GLN A 622 18.92 -24.07 -14.05
N ASN A 623 19.89 -23.55 -14.83
CA ASN A 623 20.87 -24.34 -15.57
C ASN A 623 22.32 -24.04 -15.16
N PRO A 624 22.91 -24.82 -14.22
CA PRO A 624 24.28 -24.65 -13.76
C PRO A 624 25.35 -24.65 -14.86
N GLN A 625 25.10 -25.36 -15.97
CA GLN A 625 26.05 -25.46 -17.08
C GLN A 625 26.18 -24.16 -17.89
N SER A 626 25.29 -23.19 -17.65
CA SER A 626 25.28 -21.90 -18.35
C SER A 626 25.89 -20.75 -17.55
N TRP A 627 26.10 -20.92 -16.24
CA TRP A 627 26.49 -19.81 -15.35
C TRP A 627 27.90 -19.26 -15.61
N ASP A 628 28.74 -20.01 -16.32
CA ASP A 628 30.09 -19.58 -16.69
C ASP A 628 30.10 -18.45 -17.74
N VAL A 629 28.97 -18.18 -18.40
CA VAL A 629 28.78 -17.09 -19.34
C VAL A 629 27.51 -16.30 -18.99
N PRO A 630 27.61 -15.20 -18.23
CA PRO A 630 26.46 -14.35 -17.94
C PRO A 630 25.81 -13.81 -19.21
N LEU A 631 24.47 -13.82 -19.25
CA LEU A 631 23.70 -13.33 -20.39
C LEU A 631 23.34 -11.86 -20.18
N ALA A 632 23.70 -11.00 -21.11
CA ALA A 632 23.59 -9.55 -21.00
C ALA A 632 22.53 -8.97 -21.94
N ILE A 633 21.75 -7.98 -21.49
CA ILE A 633 20.75 -7.31 -22.36
C ILE A 633 21.41 -6.45 -23.44
N ASP A 634 22.57 -5.89 -23.10
CA ASP A 634 23.40 -5.02 -23.93
C ASP A 634 24.87 -5.16 -23.51
N GLY A 635 25.78 -4.70 -24.35
CA GLY A 635 27.21 -4.82 -24.11
C GLY A 635 28.07 -4.44 -25.32
N PRO A 636 29.40 -4.35 -25.14
CA PRO A 636 30.35 -4.06 -26.21
C PRO A 636 30.12 -4.87 -27.48
N LYS A 637 30.47 -4.28 -28.64
CA LYS A 637 30.40 -4.95 -29.94
C LYS A 637 31.27 -6.22 -30.02
N SER A 638 32.31 -6.31 -29.20
CA SER A 638 33.23 -7.46 -29.15
C SER A 638 32.63 -8.69 -28.47
N TRP A 639 31.68 -8.52 -27.55
CA TRP A 639 31.09 -9.65 -26.83
C TRP A 639 30.30 -10.56 -27.78
N PRO A 640 30.34 -11.89 -27.56
CA PRO A 640 29.58 -12.83 -28.35
C PRO A 640 28.08 -12.53 -28.25
N ARG A 641 27.34 -12.80 -29.34
CA ARG A 641 25.89 -12.73 -29.36
C ARG A 641 25.31 -14.13 -29.21
N VAL A 642 24.13 -14.23 -28.60
CA VAL A 642 23.43 -15.50 -28.41
C VAL A 642 21.95 -15.33 -28.73
N GLY A 643 21.44 -16.22 -29.59
CA GLY A 643 20.05 -16.24 -29.97
C GLY A 643 19.17 -16.82 -28.86
N VAL A 644 18.05 -16.16 -28.61
CA VAL A 644 17.01 -16.61 -27.70
C VAL A 644 15.72 -16.72 -28.50
N ARG A 645 15.05 -17.87 -28.43
CA ARG A 645 13.83 -18.13 -29.19
C ARG A 645 12.76 -18.68 -28.26
N ARG A 646 11.51 -18.24 -28.42
CA ARG A 646 10.37 -18.92 -27.81
C ARG A 646 10.11 -20.22 -28.57
N THR A 647 9.86 -21.31 -27.86
CA THR A 647 9.68 -22.65 -28.43
C THR A 647 8.32 -22.82 -29.11
N GLY A 648 7.33 -21.98 -28.77
CA GLY A 648 5.96 -22.09 -29.27
C GLY A 648 5.19 -23.28 -28.68
N VAL A 649 5.79 -24.01 -27.74
CA VAL A 649 5.13 -25.08 -26.99
C VAL A 649 4.20 -24.45 -25.97
N GLU A 650 2.96 -24.94 -25.88
CA GLU A 650 2.03 -24.53 -24.83
C GLU A 650 2.58 -24.97 -23.47
N THR A 651 2.83 -24.01 -22.59
CA THR A 651 3.33 -24.27 -21.23
C THR A 651 2.24 -23.96 -20.20
N ASP A 652 2.40 -24.50 -19.00
CA ASP A 652 1.55 -24.21 -17.84
C ASP A 652 1.74 -22.77 -17.28
N GLY A 653 2.45 -21.92 -18.01
CA GLY A 653 2.81 -20.56 -17.61
C GLY A 653 4.04 -20.48 -16.72
N THR A 654 4.73 -21.59 -16.43
CA THR A 654 5.97 -21.58 -15.63
C THR A 654 7.06 -20.76 -16.32
N ALA A 655 7.63 -19.78 -15.60
CA ALA A 655 8.65 -18.88 -16.12
C ALA A 655 9.86 -19.64 -16.68
N GLY A 656 10.29 -19.25 -17.88
CA GLY A 656 11.45 -19.83 -18.57
C GLY A 656 11.23 -21.20 -19.21
N SER A 657 10.04 -21.79 -19.10
CA SER A 657 9.72 -23.11 -19.70
C SER A 657 9.55 -23.05 -21.23
N ASP A 658 9.20 -21.90 -21.78
CA ASP A 658 8.93 -21.72 -23.21
C ASP A 658 10.07 -21.00 -23.96
N ILE A 659 11.24 -20.83 -23.33
CA ILE A 659 12.41 -20.21 -23.92
C ILE A 659 13.51 -21.24 -24.17
N ARG A 660 14.08 -21.20 -25.38
CA ARG A 660 15.32 -21.88 -25.74
C ARG A 660 16.43 -20.85 -25.95
N ILE A 661 17.51 -21.05 -25.21
CA ILE A 661 18.73 -20.25 -25.32
C ILE A 661 19.72 -21.05 -26.16
N ASP A 662 20.22 -20.48 -27.25
CA ASP A 662 21.30 -21.09 -28.03
C ASP A 662 22.56 -21.21 -27.16
N ARG A 663 23.43 -22.18 -27.43
CA ARG A 663 24.63 -22.37 -26.61
C ARG A 663 25.53 -21.13 -26.71
N PRO A 664 25.79 -20.39 -25.61
CA PRO A 664 26.62 -19.19 -25.68
C PRO A 664 28.07 -19.57 -25.97
N ALA A 665 28.75 -18.77 -26.80
CA ALA A 665 30.16 -18.97 -27.09
C ALA A 665 31.00 -18.66 -25.84
N ARG A 666 31.79 -19.64 -25.38
CA ARG A 666 32.75 -19.45 -24.29
C ARG A 666 34.01 -18.81 -24.85
N ARG A 667 34.16 -17.51 -24.59
CA ARG A 667 35.37 -16.74 -24.92
C ARG A 667 36.16 -16.49 -23.64
N PRO A 668 37.21 -17.27 -23.36
CA PRO A 668 37.96 -17.15 -22.12
C PRO A 668 38.64 -15.79 -22.00
N VAL A 669 38.66 -15.26 -20.79
CA VAL A 669 39.42 -14.07 -20.40
C VAL A 669 40.17 -14.36 -19.11
N ALA A 670 41.32 -13.72 -18.92
CA ALA A 670 42.05 -13.83 -17.66
C ALA A 670 41.29 -13.05 -16.58
N PRO A 671 40.68 -13.70 -15.56
CA PRO A 671 39.87 -13.03 -14.56
C PRO A 671 40.72 -12.03 -13.75
N ALA A 672 40.20 -10.81 -13.57
CA ALA A 672 40.83 -9.84 -12.69
C ALA A 672 40.70 -10.30 -11.22
N LYS A 673 41.78 -10.13 -10.45
CA LYS A 673 41.72 -10.30 -9.00
C LYS A 673 41.07 -9.07 -8.40
N VAL A 674 39.93 -9.26 -7.75
CA VAL A 674 39.17 -8.20 -7.10
C VAL A 674 39.56 -8.12 -5.62
N SER A 675 39.70 -6.90 -5.10
CA SER A 675 39.98 -6.63 -3.69
C SER A 675 39.30 -5.34 -3.22
N ALA A 676 39.37 -5.04 -1.92
CA ALA A 676 38.85 -3.82 -1.33
C ALA A 676 37.36 -3.53 -1.68
N ILE A 677 36.54 -4.59 -1.76
CA ILE A 677 35.11 -4.45 -2.04
C ILE A 677 34.46 -3.70 -0.87
N ARG A 678 33.80 -2.59 -1.17
CA ARG A 678 33.00 -1.80 -0.22
C ARG A 678 31.65 -1.48 -0.84
N THR A 679 30.60 -1.83 -0.13
CA THR A 679 29.21 -1.56 -0.49
C THR A 679 28.61 -0.66 0.59
N THR A 680 28.01 0.45 0.17
CA THR A 680 27.23 1.37 1.01
C THR A 680 25.85 1.56 0.40
N ASP A 681 25.03 2.44 0.98
CA ASP A 681 23.64 2.68 0.59
C ASP A 681 23.43 2.96 -0.91
N ASP A 682 24.33 3.71 -1.53
CA ASP A 682 24.23 4.13 -2.93
C ASP A 682 25.51 3.92 -3.75
N ARG A 683 26.51 3.21 -3.20
CA ARG A 683 27.81 3.02 -3.85
C ARG A 683 28.36 1.62 -3.66
N ILE A 684 28.95 1.09 -4.73
CA ILE A 684 29.78 -0.12 -4.71
C ILE A 684 31.14 0.27 -5.26
N SER A 685 32.22 -0.06 -4.56
CA SER A 685 33.59 0.22 -5.00
C SER A 685 34.51 -0.96 -4.75
N PHE A 686 35.52 -1.12 -5.60
CA PHE A 686 36.48 -2.21 -5.51
C PHE A 686 37.72 -1.89 -6.35
N ASP A 687 38.80 -2.60 -6.06
CA ASP A 687 40.04 -2.54 -6.82
C ASP A 687 40.25 -3.82 -7.64
N VAL A 688 40.84 -3.65 -8.82
CA VAL A 688 41.29 -4.74 -9.69
C VAL A 688 42.80 -4.68 -9.92
N ASP A 689 43.43 -5.84 -10.01
CA ASP A 689 44.85 -5.95 -10.36
C ASP A 689 45.13 -5.49 -11.80
N ARG A 690 44.19 -5.77 -12.72
CA ARG A 690 44.26 -5.42 -14.14
C ARG A 690 42.94 -4.84 -14.67
N PRO A 691 42.98 -3.70 -15.37
CA PRO A 691 41.86 -3.23 -16.18
C PRO A 691 41.63 -4.08 -17.44
N GLY A 692 40.49 -3.88 -18.11
CA GLY A 692 40.19 -4.44 -19.43
C GLY A 692 39.43 -5.77 -19.42
N THR A 693 39.42 -6.52 -18.31
CA THR A 693 38.66 -7.77 -18.16
C THR A 693 37.28 -7.50 -17.53
N PRO A 694 36.18 -8.13 -18.00
CA PRO A 694 34.87 -7.98 -17.37
C PRO A 694 34.82 -8.47 -15.91
N VAL A 695 34.14 -7.71 -15.07
CA VAL A 695 33.92 -7.98 -13.64
C VAL A 695 32.42 -8.02 -13.36
N LEU A 696 31.95 -9.09 -12.71
CA LEU A 696 30.58 -9.25 -12.26
C LEU A 696 30.40 -8.61 -10.88
N VAL A 697 29.42 -7.72 -10.78
CA VAL A 697 28.93 -7.12 -9.54
C VAL A 697 27.58 -7.77 -9.23
N LYS A 698 27.55 -8.59 -8.17
CA LYS A 698 26.38 -9.33 -7.69
C LYS A 698 25.45 -8.43 -6.88
N ALA A 699 25.13 -7.25 -7.40
CA ALA A 699 24.08 -6.38 -6.88
C ALA A 699 23.01 -6.22 -7.95
N SER A 700 21.75 -6.09 -7.53
CA SER A 700 20.63 -5.94 -8.44
C SER A 700 20.82 -4.76 -9.39
N TYR A 701 20.57 -4.98 -10.68
CA TYR A 701 20.61 -3.93 -11.67
C TYR A 701 19.37 -3.02 -11.57
N PHE A 702 19.62 -1.73 -11.79
CA PHE A 702 18.62 -0.70 -12.01
C PHE A 702 19.24 0.41 -12.87
N PRO A 703 18.48 1.11 -13.75
CA PRO A 703 19.05 2.06 -14.72
C PRO A 703 19.75 3.30 -14.11
N ASN A 704 19.66 3.52 -12.80
CA ASN A 704 20.27 4.67 -12.13
C ASN A 704 21.76 4.47 -11.78
N TRP A 705 22.28 3.26 -11.92
CA TRP A 705 23.69 2.97 -11.67
C TRP A 705 24.60 3.60 -12.72
N LYS A 706 25.65 4.29 -12.26
CA LYS A 706 26.68 4.91 -13.09
C LYS A 706 28.05 4.41 -12.66
N ALA A 707 28.87 3.97 -13.62
CA ALA A 707 30.23 3.54 -13.33
C ALA A 707 31.25 4.67 -13.55
N SER A 708 32.25 4.74 -12.67
CA SER A 708 33.47 5.54 -12.80
C SER A 708 34.68 4.61 -12.73
N GLY A 709 35.70 4.86 -13.54
CA GLY A 709 36.85 3.94 -13.68
C GLY A 709 36.52 2.64 -14.43
N ALA A 710 35.34 2.55 -15.06
CA ALA A 710 34.90 1.40 -15.84
C ALA A 710 33.87 1.79 -16.93
N LYS A 711 33.73 0.94 -17.95
CA LYS A 711 32.59 0.96 -18.89
C LYS A 711 31.43 0.13 -18.35
N GLY A 712 30.20 0.51 -18.68
CA GLY A 712 28.96 -0.09 -18.16
C GLY A 712 28.31 0.80 -17.09
N PRO A 713 27.54 0.23 -16.14
CA PRO A 713 27.24 -1.19 -15.97
C PRO A 713 26.19 -1.70 -16.96
N TRP A 714 26.30 -2.97 -17.36
CA TRP A 714 25.29 -3.66 -18.17
C TRP A 714 24.51 -4.66 -17.32
N ARG A 715 23.19 -4.71 -17.50
CA ARG A 715 22.31 -5.71 -16.87
C ARG A 715 22.65 -7.10 -17.40
N VAL A 716 22.93 -8.03 -16.50
CA VAL A 716 23.16 -9.44 -16.81
C VAL A 716 22.27 -10.35 -15.97
N THR A 717 22.14 -11.62 -16.37
CA THR A 717 21.41 -12.62 -15.61
C THR A 717 22.01 -12.85 -14.21
N PRO A 718 21.17 -13.19 -13.20
CA PRO A 718 19.70 -13.20 -13.28
C PRO A 718 19.07 -11.79 -13.18
N ASN A 719 19.72 -10.84 -12.51
CA ASN A 719 19.44 -9.40 -12.57
C ASN A 719 20.62 -8.61 -12.00
N LEU A 720 21.84 -8.99 -12.37
CA LEU A 720 23.09 -8.44 -11.81
C LEU A 720 23.73 -7.45 -12.78
N MET A 721 24.95 -7.01 -12.49
CA MET A 721 25.67 -6.03 -13.29
C MET A 721 27.04 -6.54 -13.71
N VAL A 722 27.45 -6.24 -14.95
CA VAL A 722 28.86 -6.37 -15.37
C VAL A 722 29.41 -4.99 -15.71
N VAL A 723 30.67 -4.77 -15.34
CA VAL A 723 31.48 -3.62 -15.76
C VAL A 723 32.79 -4.10 -16.37
N ILE A 724 33.39 -3.28 -17.24
CA ILE A 724 34.76 -3.49 -17.72
C ILE A 724 35.63 -2.37 -17.15
N PRO A 725 36.50 -2.63 -16.16
CA PRO A 725 37.38 -1.64 -15.58
C PRO A 725 38.27 -0.99 -16.65
N THR A 726 38.35 0.34 -16.64
CA THR A 726 39.32 1.13 -17.41
C THR A 726 40.44 1.65 -16.52
N GLN A 727 40.24 1.59 -15.20
CA GLN A 727 41.22 1.94 -14.16
C GLN A 727 41.27 0.82 -13.12
N LYS A 728 42.30 0.85 -12.25
CA LYS A 728 42.43 -0.13 -11.15
C LYS A 728 41.37 0.05 -10.07
N HIS A 729 40.95 1.28 -9.80
CA HIS A 729 39.87 1.57 -8.87
C HIS A 729 38.56 1.77 -9.65
N VAL A 730 37.51 1.05 -9.25
CA VAL A 730 36.18 1.13 -9.87
C VAL A 730 35.16 1.54 -8.82
N SER A 731 34.25 2.43 -9.21
CA SER A 731 33.10 2.80 -8.37
C SER A 731 31.82 2.85 -9.19
N LEU A 732 30.79 2.15 -8.73
CA LEU A 732 29.41 2.27 -9.20
C LEU A 732 28.64 3.11 -8.19
N HIS A 733 27.92 4.13 -8.66
CA HIS A 733 27.10 4.99 -7.82
C HIS A 733 25.67 5.06 -8.34
N TYR A 734 24.68 4.91 -7.46
CA TYR A 734 23.27 5.08 -7.75
C TYR A 734 22.88 6.55 -7.67
N GLY A 735 22.68 7.17 -8.84
CA GLY A 735 22.47 8.61 -8.94
C GLY A 735 21.14 9.03 -9.56
N TRP A 736 20.92 10.34 -9.55
CA TRP A 736 19.83 10.97 -10.29
C TRP A 736 19.98 10.77 -11.80
N THR A 737 18.87 10.57 -12.50
CA THR A 737 18.77 10.58 -13.96
C THR A 737 17.94 11.76 -14.44
N VAL A 738 17.90 11.98 -15.76
CA VAL A 738 17.06 13.02 -16.39
C VAL A 738 15.58 12.84 -16.01
N VAL A 739 15.13 11.58 -15.87
CA VAL A 739 13.74 11.25 -15.48
C VAL A 739 13.40 11.85 -14.11
N ASP A 740 14.33 11.75 -13.16
CA ASP A 740 14.12 12.31 -11.83
C ASP A 740 14.11 13.83 -11.84
N GLY A 741 15.04 14.45 -12.59
CA GLY A 741 15.10 15.90 -12.74
C GLY A 741 13.83 16.48 -13.36
N VAL A 742 13.29 15.84 -14.40
CA VAL A 742 12.00 16.21 -15.01
C VAL A 742 10.85 16.08 -14.01
N GLY A 743 10.80 14.98 -13.25
CA GLY A 743 9.79 14.78 -12.21
C GLY A 743 9.79 15.93 -11.18
N TRP A 744 10.96 16.29 -10.66
CA TRP A 744 11.10 17.41 -9.71
C TRP A 744 10.75 18.77 -10.32
N LEU A 745 11.19 19.05 -11.54
CA LEU A 745 10.87 20.30 -12.24
C LEU A 745 9.35 20.47 -12.40
N ILE A 746 8.64 19.41 -12.79
CA ILE A 746 7.18 19.42 -12.88
C ILE A 746 6.55 19.64 -11.50
N THR A 747 7.08 19.03 -10.44
CA THR A 747 6.61 19.25 -9.07
C THR A 747 6.79 20.68 -8.59
N LEU A 748 7.93 21.32 -8.88
CA LEU A 748 8.13 22.74 -8.58
C LEU A 748 7.11 23.62 -9.33
N GLY A 749 6.82 23.30 -10.59
CA GLY A 749 5.73 23.93 -11.35
C GLY A 749 4.35 23.71 -10.71
N GLY A 750 4.08 22.51 -10.20
CA GLY A 750 2.86 22.19 -9.45
C GLY A 750 2.71 23.01 -8.17
N LEU A 751 3.79 23.17 -7.41
CA LEU A 751 3.83 24.02 -6.20
C LEU A 751 3.55 25.49 -6.54
N ALA A 752 4.18 26.02 -7.60
CA ALA A 752 3.91 27.37 -8.08
C ALA A 752 2.44 27.52 -8.53
N ALA A 753 1.88 26.51 -9.22
CA ALA A 753 0.49 26.50 -9.64
C ALA A 753 -0.48 26.53 -8.44
N VAL A 754 -0.18 25.83 -7.34
CA VAL A 754 -0.96 25.92 -6.09
C VAL A 754 -1.00 27.36 -5.58
N VAL A 755 0.15 28.05 -5.51
CA VAL A 755 0.22 29.46 -5.08
C VAL A 755 -0.63 30.36 -5.99
N VAL A 756 -0.54 30.15 -7.31
CA VAL A 756 -1.37 30.90 -8.29
C VAL A 756 -2.86 30.62 -8.08
N LEU A 757 -3.26 29.37 -7.84
CA LEU A 757 -4.66 29.00 -7.61
C LEU A 757 -5.22 29.60 -6.31
N VAL A 758 -4.39 29.70 -5.26
CA VAL A 758 -4.77 30.40 -4.03
C VAL A 758 -4.99 31.89 -4.32
N ARG A 759 -4.10 32.54 -5.07
CA ARG A 759 -4.18 33.98 -5.40
C ARG A 759 -5.35 34.32 -6.34
N ARG A 760 -5.68 33.46 -7.30
CA ARG A 760 -6.75 33.71 -8.29
C ARG A 760 -8.18 33.56 -7.76
N GLY A 761 -8.38 33.07 -6.54
CA GLY A 761 -9.71 33.01 -5.92
C GLY A 761 -10.73 32.09 -6.62
N SER A 762 -12.02 32.41 -6.50
CA SER A 762 -13.13 31.63 -7.08
C SER A 762 -13.29 31.83 -8.58
N LEU A 763 -13.86 30.83 -9.25
CA LEU A 763 -14.40 30.97 -10.60
C LEU A 763 -15.91 31.23 -10.56
N ASP A 764 -16.40 32.06 -11.48
CA ASP A 764 -17.84 32.27 -11.63
C ASP A 764 -18.46 31.12 -12.45
N PHE A 765 -19.30 30.34 -11.80
CA PHE A 765 -20.13 29.35 -12.46
C PHE A 765 -21.53 29.92 -12.71
N PRO A 766 -22.17 29.56 -13.84
CA PRO A 766 -23.57 29.89 -14.04
C PRO A 766 -24.37 29.33 -12.86
N GLN A 767 -25.18 30.19 -12.25
CA GLN A 767 -26.22 29.72 -11.35
C GLN A 767 -27.12 28.78 -12.17
N PRO A 768 -27.57 27.64 -11.62
CA PRO A 768 -28.68 26.92 -12.23
C PRO A 768 -29.82 27.93 -12.36
N GLU A 769 -30.45 28.04 -13.54
CA GLU A 769 -31.66 28.84 -13.65
C GLU A 769 -32.66 28.35 -12.59
N PRO A 770 -33.29 29.26 -11.82
CA PRO A 770 -34.35 28.86 -10.93
C PRO A 770 -35.44 28.24 -11.81
N GLY A 771 -35.57 26.91 -11.77
CA GLY A 771 -36.74 26.26 -12.33
C GLY A 771 -37.96 26.89 -11.66
N GLY A 772 -38.83 27.50 -12.46
CA GLY A 772 -39.95 28.31 -12.02
C GLY A 772 -40.65 27.67 -10.83
N VAL A 773 -40.42 28.26 -9.66
CA VAL A 773 -41.33 28.11 -8.54
C VAL A 773 -42.55 28.90 -8.99
N ILE A 774 -43.58 28.19 -9.45
CA ILE A 774 -44.94 28.71 -9.35
C ILE A 774 -45.14 28.88 -7.85
N GLU A 775 -44.96 30.10 -7.35
CA GLU A 775 -45.51 30.48 -6.06
C GLU A 775 -47.01 30.21 -6.12
N PRO A 776 -47.59 29.55 -5.10
CA PRO A 776 -49.03 29.53 -4.98
C PRO A 776 -49.46 30.98 -4.78
N ASP A 777 -50.21 31.48 -5.76
CA ASP A 777 -50.91 32.75 -5.72
C ASP A 777 -51.65 32.84 -4.37
N HIS A 778 -51.13 33.68 -3.48
CA HIS A 778 -51.86 34.07 -2.29
C HIS A 778 -53.00 34.95 -2.77
N GLY A 779 -54.21 34.38 -2.77
CA GLY A 779 -55.42 35.13 -3.03
C GLY A 779 -55.55 36.28 -2.05
N ASP A 780 -55.38 37.49 -2.57
CA ASP A 780 -55.85 38.72 -1.93
C ASP A 780 -57.21 39.05 -2.55
N GLU A 781 -58.25 38.79 -1.78
CA GLU A 781 -59.57 39.41 -1.92
C GLU A 781 -59.48 40.90 -1.58
N LEU A 782 -60.01 41.72 -2.51
CA LEU A 782 -60.70 42.99 -2.30
C LEU A 782 -59.91 44.16 -1.69
N THR A 783 -59.70 45.20 -2.50
CA THR A 783 -60.46 46.46 -2.30
C THR A 783 -60.46 47.28 -3.58
N SER A 784 -61.63 47.85 -3.85
CA SER A 784 -61.88 48.88 -4.86
C SER A 784 -60.99 50.09 -4.62
N ASP A 785 -60.53 50.75 -5.69
CA ASP A 785 -61.03 52.08 -6.01
C ASP A 785 -60.56 52.54 -7.39
N LEU A 786 -61.57 52.97 -8.15
CA LEU A 786 -61.49 53.74 -9.38
C LEU A 786 -60.79 55.08 -9.12
N VAL A 787 -60.08 55.62 -10.12
CA VAL A 787 -60.36 56.91 -10.79
C VAL A 787 -59.44 57.03 -12.04
N PRO A 788 -59.94 57.55 -13.18
CA PRO A 788 -59.30 57.42 -14.50
C PRO A 788 -58.45 58.64 -14.88
N VAL A 789 -57.41 58.43 -15.70
CA VAL A 789 -57.21 58.90 -17.09
C VAL A 789 -56.03 58.12 -17.68
#